data_AF-A0A929S7I0-F1
#
_entry.id   AF-A0A929S7I0-F1
#
_cell.length_a   1.000
_cell.length_b   1.000
_cell.length_c   1.000
_cell.angle_alpha   90.00
_cell.angle_beta   90.00
_cell.angle_gamma   90.00
#
_symmetry.space_group_name_H-M   'P 1'
#
loop_
_entity.id
_entity.type
_entity.pdbx_description
1 polymer ?
#
loop_
_entity_poly.entity_id
_entity_poly.type
_entity_poly.pdbx_seq_one_letter_code
_entity_poly.pdbx_strand_id
1 'polypeptide(L)'
;MKKLKVFIILAGILLAGILMTSSKIYAADSSANPMYLGLYNNSNARKTGFYDYLDASKARRPAIKIVKYENAQGLGNVDYLTQIYCLRHGIGFGSEGSTAAIVPYTQHFDMKQPETIGNEYKEAIGITAGITPNYNKIMWILSNVANPNDPESINALFTAAGINVNDFKGDKAQMTQEEMVDILEAAQQMAIWYYTNPTGDYHPSGTNESLRVGATNQNNSKSPVVSKYYNDEITYPLNELYRYLITKSEEAVNGGYTYQTSAATINFNKDNATYVEEGSNYKFGPYNLTYTNNPGITVNIEADVQLGNNIRIVNAQGVEYPGNTVSEKILNANGADFYAVVPKSTNVKTFKIAVSANYQTTDITYWSTSANIAQRNQPVVIVQKAPKAFNDEKIIQVREIPKEFDLALRKFITGIRSATGVAKQVESREPVITAQALDDLATGRTEFKTTAVKTHTKNPLTVETGDIVTYTIRVYNEGDVDGYVDEVTDYLPAGLELTENSRINQANRWLKDGKTLKSQFHTKDLLKAFDKNTKTLSYIDYQVECTVLDTTNLTTRDLTNVAEITAQRPVDNQQIRDRDSVPNNLTRDQITNYNPGTSEKGKGYEDDDDYEPLKPNNKEFDLALRKFITGIRAATGTAKKVASREPVITAQALDDLATGRTEFKTTAVKTHT
;
A
#
# COMPACT_ATOMS: atom_id res chain seq x y z
N MET A 1 -16.88 -34.15 -20.42
CA MET A 1 -15.83 -33.68 -21.35
C MET A 1 -14.97 -32.65 -20.60
N LYS A 2 -14.04 -33.03 -19.72
CA LYS A 2 -12.57 -33.20 -19.94
C LYS A 2 -11.92 -32.19 -20.90
N LYS A 3 -11.07 -31.30 -20.37
CA LYS A 3 -9.61 -31.08 -20.63
C LYS A 3 -9.21 -29.71 -20.03
N LEU A 4 -8.60 -29.62 -18.85
CA LEU A 4 -7.15 -29.66 -18.55
C LEU A 4 -6.21 -29.03 -19.60
N LYS A 5 -5.60 -27.89 -19.26
CA LYS A 5 -4.18 -27.58 -19.51
C LYS A 5 -3.62 -26.70 -18.39
N VAL A 6 -2.46 -27.12 -17.88
CA VAL A 6 -1.58 -26.53 -16.85
C VAL A 6 -0.41 -25.81 -17.55
N PHE A 7 0.36 -25.00 -16.80
CA PHE A 7 1.71 -24.40 -17.04
C PHE A 7 1.71 -22.96 -17.63
N ILE A 8 2.43 -21.93 -17.13
CA ILE A 8 3.68 -21.79 -16.35
C ILE A 8 3.70 -20.47 -15.54
N ILE A 9 4.25 -20.53 -14.32
CA ILE A 9 4.79 -19.41 -13.53
C ILE A 9 6.18 -19.07 -14.08
N LEU A 10 6.45 -17.84 -14.55
CA LEU A 10 7.74 -17.15 -14.43
C LEU A 10 7.65 -15.75 -15.09
N ALA A 11 8.35 -14.76 -14.49
CA ALA A 11 8.58 -13.38 -14.99
C ALA A 11 7.44 -12.37 -14.78
N GLY A 12 7.20 -12.01 -13.52
CA GLY A 12 6.46 -10.80 -13.11
C GLY A 12 7.35 -9.85 -12.31
N ILE A 13 8.55 -9.55 -12.82
CA ILE A 13 9.36 -8.40 -12.37
C ILE A 13 9.78 -7.66 -13.62
N LEU A 14 8.91 -6.77 -14.10
CA LEU A 14 9.34 -5.62 -14.87
C LEU A 14 8.23 -4.56 -14.89
N LEU A 15 8.67 -3.32 -14.68
CA LEU A 15 8.06 -2.07 -15.16
C LEU A 15 7.00 -1.38 -14.28
N ALA A 16 7.48 -0.69 -13.25
CA ALA A 16 7.06 0.66 -12.87
C ALA A 16 8.10 1.20 -11.86
N GLY A 17 8.81 2.31 -12.05
CA GLY A 17 9.01 3.17 -13.19
C GLY A 17 10.25 4.02 -12.88
N ILE A 18 11.31 3.86 -13.66
CA ILE A 18 12.11 5.00 -14.06
C ILE A 18 12.17 4.91 -15.57
N LEU A 19 11.49 5.88 -16.18
CA LEU A 19 11.68 6.30 -17.54
C LEU A 19 13.15 6.77 -17.68
N MET A 20 14.10 5.84 -17.74
CA MET A 20 15.44 6.16 -18.21
C MET A 20 15.36 6.16 -19.72
N THR A 21 15.02 7.33 -20.28
CA THR A 21 15.59 7.68 -21.57
C THR A 21 17.08 7.39 -21.46
N SER A 22 17.60 6.57 -22.37
CA SER A 22 19.03 6.33 -22.55
C SER A 22 19.69 7.62 -23.06
N SER A 23 19.69 8.66 -22.23
CA SER A 23 20.70 9.70 -22.33
C SER A 23 22.01 9.01 -21.97
N LYS A 24 22.84 8.75 -22.98
CA LYS A 24 24.26 8.55 -22.73
C LYS A 24 24.72 9.75 -21.91
N ILE A 25 24.93 9.55 -20.61
CA ILE A 25 25.44 10.60 -19.73
C ILE A 25 26.91 10.73 -20.11
N TYR A 26 27.21 11.74 -20.93
CA TYR A 26 28.58 12.15 -21.20
C TYR A 26 29.15 12.84 -19.97
N ALA A 27 30.48 12.93 -19.89
CA ALA A 27 31.23 13.62 -18.84
C ALA A 27 30.56 14.96 -18.45
N ALA A 28 30.52 15.27 -17.15
CA ALA A 28 30.21 16.63 -16.75
C ALA A 28 31.38 17.53 -17.18
N ASP A 29 31.13 18.33 -18.22
CA ASP A 29 32.12 19.27 -18.74
C ASP A 29 32.21 20.50 -17.83
N SER A 30 33.37 20.67 -17.22
CA SER A 30 33.72 21.83 -16.39
C SER A 30 34.55 22.86 -17.16
N SER A 31 34.50 22.86 -18.50
CA SER A 31 35.19 23.83 -19.35
C SER A 31 34.93 25.30 -18.98
N ALA A 32 33.75 25.60 -18.42
CA ALA A 32 33.42 26.94 -17.90
C ALA A 32 34.20 27.33 -16.63
N ASN A 33 34.63 26.35 -15.82
CA ASN A 33 35.38 26.52 -14.57
C ASN A 33 36.38 25.36 -14.39
N PRO A 34 37.49 25.33 -15.16
CA PRO A 34 38.45 24.23 -15.10
C PRO A 34 39.17 24.18 -13.76
N MET A 35 39.61 22.98 -13.36
CA MET A 35 40.51 22.80 -12.23
C MET A 35 41.96 22.85 -12.70
N TYR A 36 42.72 23.86 -12.27
CA TYR A 36 44.13 23.98 -12.64
C TYR A 36 45.00 23.13 -11.71
N LEU A 37 45.57 22.05 -12.25
CA LEU A 37 46.40 21.12 -11.49
C LEU A 37 47.83 21.11 -12.03
N GLY A 38 48.78 20.93 -11.12
CA GLY A 38 50.19 20.81 -11.43
C GLY A 38 50.95 20.21 -10.25
N LEU A 39 52.27 20.03 -10.41
CA LEU A 39 53.11 19.59 -9.31
C LEU A 39 53.37 20.73 -8.32
N TYR A 40 53.55 20.41 -7.04
CA TYR A 40 53.90 21.40 -6.03
C TYR A 40 55.20 22.14 -6.37
N ASN A 41 55.13 23.48 -6.41
CA ASN A 41 56.23 24.37 -6.76
C ASN A 41 56.93 24.01 -8.10
N ASN A 42 56.18 23.53 -9.10
CA ASN A 42 56.71 23.18 -10.43
C ASN A 42 57.88 22.16 -10.37
N SER A 43 57.87 21.31 -9.35
CA SER A 43 58.94 20.37 -9.04
C SER A 43 58.36 19.03 -8.58
N ASN A 44 59.18 17.99 -8.48
CA ASN A 44 58.77 16.72 -7.88
C ASN A 44 58.87 16.71 -6.34
N ALA A 45 58.91 17.89 -5.71
CA ALA A 45 58.99 18.03 -4.26
C ALA A 45 57.62 17.86 -3.58
N ARG A 46 57.69 17.62 -2.28
CA ARG A 46 56.61 17.80 -1.30
C ARG A 46 57.01 18.95 -0.35
N LYS A 47 56.13 19.32 0.59
CA LYS A 47 56.39 20.43 1.53
C LYS A 47 57.67 20.22 2.35
N THR A 48 57.93 18.98 2.73
CA THR A 48 59.04 18.62 3.64
C THR A 48 60.28 18.06 2.95
N GLY A 49 60.29 17.95 1.62
CA GLY A 49 61.46 17.52 0.85
C GLY A 49 61.13 16.75 -0.42
N PHE A 50 62.11 16.02 -0.94
CA PHE A 50 61.99 15.20 -2.14
C PHE A 50 61.89 13.74 -1.78
N TYR A 51 60.80 13.11 -2.23
CA TYR A 51 60.49 11.72 -1.93
C TYR A 51 60.65 10.86 -3.18
N ASP A 52 61.21 9.67 -3.02
CA ASP A 52 61.23 8.64 -4.06
C ASP A 52 60.91 7.26 -3.50
N TYR A 53 60.44 6.37 -4.36
CA TYR A 53 60.21 4.96 -4.07
C TYR A 53 60.96 4.08 -5.07
N LEU A 54 61.15 2.81 -4.74
CA LEU A 54 61.75 1.81 -5.62
C LEU A 54 60.65 1.12 -6.43
N ASP A 55 60.78 1.08 -7.75
CA ASP A 55 59.87 0.30 -8.60
C ASP A 55 60.33 -1.15 -8.79
N ALA A 56 59.51 -1.97 -9.45
CA ALA A 56 59.79 -3.39 -9.70
C ALA A 56 61.05 -3.61 -10.54
N SER A 57 61.40 -2.65 -11.41
CA SER A 57 62.63 -2.64 -12.22
C SER A 57 63.88 -2.23 -11.44
N LYS A 58 63.71 -1.90 -10.15
CA LYS A 58 64.75 -1.37 -9.25
C LYS A 58 65.21 0.05 -9.61
N ALA A 59 64.40 0.79 -10.37
CA ALA A 59 64.60 2.22 -10.60
C ALA A 59 63.94 3.06 -9.49
N ARG A 60 64.51 4.24 -9.22
CA ARG A 60 63.98 5.19 -8.24
C ARG A 60 63.04 6.16 -8.92
N ARG A 61 61.78 6.19 -8.47
CA ARG A 61 60.70 7.01 -9.05
C ARG A 61 60.22 8.05 -8.04
N PRO A 62 59.96 9.29 -8.46
CA PRO A 62 59.51 10.33 -7.53
C PRO A 62 58.12 10.03 -6.97
N ALA A 63 57.96 10.22 -5.67
CA ALA A 63 56.67 10.23 -4.99
C ALA A 63 56.14 11.67 -4.97
N ILE A 64 55.61 12.10 -6.11
CA ILE A 64 55.16 13.46 -6.39
C ILE A 64 53.97 13.91 -5.53
N LYS A 65 53.80 15.22 -5.38
CA LYS A 65 52.58 15.87 -4.85
C LYS A 65 51.94 16.71 -5.95
N ILE A 66 50.67 16.43 -6.22
CA ILE A 66 49.82 17.24 -7.10
C ILE A 66 49.04 18.21 -6.22
N VAL A 67 48.95 19.47 -6.65
CA VAL A 67 48.25 20.54 -5.95
C VAL A 67 47.34 21.28 -6.91
N LYS A 68 46.36 21.99 -6.34
CA LYS A 68 45.45 22.84 -7.09
C LYS A 68 45.96 24.28 -7.08
N TYR A 69 46.01 24.88 -8.27
CA TYR A 69 46.36 26.28 -8.49
C TYR A 69 45.10 27.10 -8.79
N GLU A 70 45.18 28.41 -8.57
CA GLU A 70 44.09 29.34 -8.92
C GLU A 70 43.94 29.54 -10.44
N ASN A 71 45.04 29.44 -11.20
CA ASN A 71 45.07 29.63 -12.66
C ASN A 71 46.23 28.88 -13.32
N ALA A 72 46.20 28.81 -14.65
CA ALA A 72 47.22 28.14 -15.46
C ALA A 72 48.62 28.79 -15.41
N GLN A 73 48.71 30.05 -14.97
CA GLN A 73 49.98 30.77 -14.83
C GLN A 73 50.68 30.46 -13.49
N GLY A 74 50.00 29.78 -12.56
CA GLY A 74 50.54 29.47 -11.24
C GLY A 74 50.69 30.69 -10.33
N LEU A 75 49.99 31.78 -10.65
CA LEU A 75 49.95 32.99 -9.82
C LEU A 75 48.86 32.83 -8.76
N GLY A 76 49.10 33.32 -7.54
CA GLY A 76 48.12 33.28 -6.44
C GLY A 76 48.34 32.13 -5.46
N ASN A 77 47.30 31.75 -4.73
CA ASN A 77 47.42 30.72 -3.70
C ASN A 77 47.49 29.32 -4.29
N VAL A 78 48.19 28.43 -3.58
CA VAL A 78 48.29 27.01 -3.90
C VAL A 78 47.56 26.22 -2.82
N ASP A 79 46.57 25.45 -3.23
CA ASP A 79 45.85 24.54 -2.35
C ASP A 79 46.60 23.20 -2.25
N TYR A 80 47.32 23.05 -1.15
CA TYR A 80 48.04 21.84 -0.77
C TYR A 80 47.14 20.80 -0.07
N LEU A 81 45.96 21.22 0.38
CA LEU A 81 45.12 20.47 1.30
C LEU A 81 44.13 19.55 0.58
N THR A 82 43.72 19.89 -0.64
CA THR A 82 42.88 19.00 -1.44
C THR A 82 43.59 17.65 -1.61
N GLN A 83 42.87 16.57 -1.29
CA GLN A 83 43.37 15.20 -1.40
C GLN A 83 43.31 14.75 -2.87
N ILE A 84 44.44 14.88 -3.56
CA ILE A 84 44.59 14.54 -4.98
C ILE A 84 45.58 13.40 -5.12
N TYR A 85 45.13 12.28 -5.67
CA TYR A 85 46.01 11.16 -6.02
C TYR A 85 46.16 11.01 -7.52
N CYS A 86 47.37 10.71 -7.94
CA CYS A 86 47.71 10.28 -9.29
C CYS A 86 47.17 8.86 -9.52
N LEU A 87 46.35 8.67 -10.55
CA LEU A 87 45.83 7.35 -10.91
C LEU A 87 46.82 6.53 -11.72
N ARG A 88 47.76 7.13 -12.47
CA ARG A 88 48.73 6.37 -13.28
C ARG A 88 50.08 7.08 -13.31
N HIS A 89 51.15 6.41 -12.92
CA HIS A 89 52.49 7.01 -12.95
C HIS A 89 53.08 6.92 -14.37
N GLY A 90 54.13 7.67 -14.66
CA GLY A 90 54.78 7.73 -15.98
C GLY A 90 54.14 8.71 -16.97
N ILE A 91 53.08 9.42 -16.57
CA ILE A 91 52.44 10.47 -17.38
C ILE A 91 52.60 11.80 -16.64
N GLY A 92 53.23 12.79 -17.26
CA GLY A 92 53.42 14.11 -16.65
C GLY A 92 52.26 15.07 -16.91
N PHE A 93 52.50 16.37 -16.73
CA PHE A 93 51.56 17.44 -17.09
C PHE A 93 51.93 17.98 -18.49
N GLY A 94 51.43 17.34 -19.55
CA GLY A 94 51.62 17.72 -20.96
C GLY A 94 52.57 16.81 -21.75
N SER A 95 53.51 16.14 -21.09
CA SER A 95 54.37 15.06 -21.62
C SER A 95 55.00 14.26 -20.46
N GLU A 96 55.49 13.04 -20.73
CA GLU A 96 56.26 12.27 -19.75
C GLU A 96 57.44 13.08 -19.20
N GLY A 97 57.55 13.17 -17.87
CA GLY A 97 58.63 13.89 -17.18
C GLY A 97 58.50 15.42 -17.08
N SER A 98 57.46 16.06 -17.63
CA SER A 98 57.22 17.50 -17.47
C SER A 98 56.85 17.86 -16.02
N THR A 99 57.63 18.72 -15.37
CA THR A 99 57.38 19.15 -13.97
C THR A 99 56.89 20.58 -13.82
N ALA A 100 56.97 21.42 -14.86
CA ALA A 100 56.73 22.86 -14.77
C ALA A 100 55.37 23.33 -15.32
N ALA A 101 54.53 22.42 -15.81
CA ALA A 101 53.26 22.76 -16.42
C ALA A 101 52.10 22.70 -15.42
N ILE A 102 51.22 23.70 -15.49
CA ILE A 102 49.93 23.73 -14.81
C ILE A 102 48.86 23.58 -15.89
N VAL A 103 47.97 22.61 -15.72
CA VAL A 103 47.08 22.14 -16.78
C VAL A 103 45.62 22.26 -16.33
N PRO A 104 44.70 22.75 -17.19
CA PRO A 104 43.27 22.77 -16.90
C PRO A 104 42.65 21.38 -17.05
N TYR A 105 42.01 20.90 -15.99
CA TYR A 105 41.20 19.68 -15.96
C TYR A 105 39.74 20.08 -16.12
N THR A 106 39.14 19.62 -17.22
CA THR A 106 37.79 20.01 -17.63
C THR A 106 36.81 18.85 -17.62
N GLN A 107 37.27 17.63 -17.37
CA GLN A 107 36.45 16.42 -17.45
C GLN A 107 36.49 15.72 -16.12
N HIS A 108 35.32 15.31 -15.62
CA HIS A 108 35.25 14.53 -14.39
C HIS A 108 34.17 13.45 -14.42
N PHE A 109 34.41 12.37 -13.67
CA PHE A 109 33.58 11.19 -13.62
C PHE A 109 33.49 10.62 -12.20
N ASP A 110 32.35 10.05 -11.84
CA ASP A 110 32.20 9.27 -10.61
C ASP A 110 32.79 7.87 -10.82
N MET A 111 33.85 7.52 -10.07
CA MET A 111 34.45 6.18 -10.15
C MET A 111 33.53 5.08 -9.59
N LYS A 112 32.43 5.42 -8.92
CA LYS A 112 31.39 4.45 -8.55
C LYS A 112 30.42 4.15 -9.70
N GLN A 113 30.53 4.88 -10.81
CA GLN A 113 29.75 4.69 -12.05
C GLN A 113 30.69 4.49 -13.25
N PRO A 114 31.55 3.46 -13.26
CA PRO A 114 32.60 3.29 -14.26
C PRO A 114 32.07 3.15 -15.70
N GLU A 115 30.81 2.80 -15.89
CA GLU A 115 30.11 2.80 -17.17
C GLU A 115 29.98 4.18 -17.81
N THR A 116 30.02 5.26 -17.01
CA THR A 116 29.94 6.65 -17.46
C THR A 116 31.30 7.22 -17.90
N ILE A 117 32.40 6.54 -17.56
CA ILE A 117 33.76 6.96 -17.92
C ILE A 117 33.96 6.75 -19.43
N GLY A 118 34.40 7.80 -20.14
CA GLY A 118 34.71 7.72 -21.57
C GLY A 118 35.85 6.72 -21.88
N ASN A 119 35.81 6.07 -23.03
CA ASN A 119 36.78 5.00 -23.37
C ASN A 119 38.23 5.50 -23.40
N GLU A 120 38.43 6.75 -23.81
CA GLU A 120 39.71 7.46 -23.81
C GLU A 120 40.33 7.63 -22.40
N TYR A 121 39.53 7.48 -21.34
CA TYR A 121 39.95 7.65 -19.95
C TYR A 121 40.14 6.31 -19.20
N LYS A 122 39.62 5.20 -19.73
CA LYS A 122 39.57 3.88 -19.06
C LYS A 122 40.92 3.20 -18.95
N GLU A 123 41.85 3.47 -19.87
CA GLU A 123 43.17 2.85 -19.87
C GLU A 123 43.97 3.21 -18.62
N ALA A 124 43.84 4.45 -18.14
CA ALA A 124 44.52 4.97 -16.95
C ALA A 124 44.27 4.15 -15.67
N ILE A 125 43.11 3.49 -15.60
CA ILE A 125 42.64 2.74 -14.43
C ILE A 125 42.42 1.26 -14.78
N GLY A 126 42.90 0.82 -15.94
CA GLY A 126 42.92 -0.60 -16.34
C GLY A 126 41.54 -1.22 -16.58
N ILE A 127 40.53 -0.44 -16.98
CA ILE A 127 39.15 -0.95 -17.21
C ILE A 127 38.69 -0.95 -18.67
N THR A 128 39.62 -0.83 -19.62
CA THR A 128 39.29 -0.78 -21.07
C THR A 128 38.50 -2.00 -21.54
N ALA A 129 38.77 -3.18 -20.97
CA ALA A 129 38.07 -4.44 -21.26
C ALA A 129 36.93 -4.77 -20.29
N GLY A 130 36.54 -3.83 -19.42
CA GLY A 130 35.57 -4.03 -18.34
C GLY A 130 36.19 -3.92 -16.94
N ILE A 131 35.38 -4.10 -15.91
CA ILE A 131 35.81 -3.99 -14.51
C ILE A 131 36.74 -5.13 -14.14
N THR A 132 37.89 -4.80 -13.55
CA THR A 132 38.91 -5.75 -13.14
C THR A 132 38.97 -5.91 -11.62
N PRO A 133 39.52 -7.00 -11.08
CA PRO A 133 39.80 -7.11 -9.65
C PRO A 133 40.65 -5.95 -9.13
N ASN A 134 41.64 -5.50 -9.90
CA ASN A 134 42.48 -4.35 -9.54
C ASN A 134 41.66 -3.06 -9.41
N TYR A 135 40.66 -2.84 -10.26
CA TYR A 135 39.74 -1.71 -10.10
C TYR A 135 39.03 -1.74 -8.75
N ASN A 136 38.52 -2.89 -8.33
CA ASN A 136 37.87 -3.03 -7.02
C ASN A 136 38.87 -2.81 -5.86
N LYS A 137 40.13 -3.25 -5.99
CA LYS A 137 41.18 -2.99 -4.99
C LYS A 137 41.51 -1.50 -4.89
N ILE A 138 41.59 -0.80 -6.01
CA ILE A 138 41.76 0.66 -6.07
C ILE A 138 40.58 1.35 -5.37
N MET A 139 39.34 0.97 -5.69
CA MET A 139 38.15 1.53 -5.06
C MET A 139 38.10 1.27 -3.55
N TRP A 140 38.54 0.10 -3.11
CA TRP A 140 38.69 -0.22 -1.70
C TRP A 140 39.72 0.71 -1.03
N ILE A 141 40.91 0.87 -1.61
CA ILE A 141 41.95 1.75 -1.08
C ILE A 141 41.44 3.18 -1.00
N LEU A 142 40.88 3.73 -2.09
CA LEU A 142 40.36 5.10 -2.15
C LEU A 142 39.20 5.34 -1.17
N SER A 143 38.46 4.31 -0.81
CA SER A 143 37.41 4.40 0.23
C SER A 143 37.98 4.40 1.65
N ASN A 144 39.20 3.91 1.84
CA ASN A 144 39.84 3.69 3.14
C ASN A 144 41.09 4.55 3.39
N VAL A 145 41.52 5.39 2.43
CA VAL A 145 42.59 6.37 2.67
C VAL A 145 42.18 7.39 3.74
N ALA A 146 43.14 7.79 4.55
CA ALA A 146 43.00 8.91 5.45
C ALA A 146 43.11 10.22 4.68
N ASN A 147 42.24 11.18 4.98
CA ASN A 147 42.50 12.58 4.65
C ASN A 147 43.71 13.04 5.48
N PRO A 148 44.86 13.34 4.85
CA PRO A 148 46.09 13.63 5.58
C PRO A 148 46.03 14.98 6.33
N ASN A 149 44.99 15.79 6.13
CA ASN A 149 44.75 17.03 6.84
C ASN A 149 43.70 16.90 7.96
N ASP A 150 43.17 15.69 8.20
CA ASP A 150 42.17 15.40 9.22
C ASP A 150 42.70 14.39 10.24
N PRO A 151 43.03 14.82 11.48
CA PRO A 151 43.52 13.92 12.52
C PRO A 151 42.60 12.74 12.84
N GLU A 152 41.28 12.91 12.77
CA GLU A 152 40.33 11.81 13.02
C GLU A 152 40.42 10.76 11.92
N SER A 153 40.48 11.20 10.65
CA SER A 153 40.65 10.29 9.53
C SER A 153 41.99 9.56 9.56
N ILE A 154 43.07 10.19 10.03
CA ILE A 154 44.38 9.54 10.21
C ILE A 154 44.31 8.47 11.29
N ASN A 155 43.75 8.82 12.46
CA ASN A 155 43.62 7.89 13.58
C ASN A 155 42.73 6.69 13.22
N ALA A 156 41.68 6.89 12.43
CA ALA A 156 40.80 5.80 11.97
C ALA A 156 41.58 4.79 11.10
N LEU A 157 42.37 5.26 10.13
CA LEU A 157 43.19 4.40 9.29
C LEU A 157 44.28 3.69 10.10
N PHE A 158 44.98 4.40 10.97
CA PHE A 158 46.01 3.81 11.84
C PHE A 158 45.43 2.75 12.76
N THR A 159 44.28 3.01 13.39
CA THR A 159 43.57 2.02 14.20
C THR A 159 43.22 0.78 13.38
N ALA A 160 42.67 0.96 12.17
CA ALA A 160 42.32 -0.14 11.29
C ALA A 160 43.54 -0.97 10.85
N ALA A 161 44.70 -0.32 10.71
CA ALA A 161 45.99 -0.94 10.42
C ALA A 161 46.72 -1.49 11.67
N GLY A 162 46.17 -1.34 12.88
CA GLY A 162 46.81 -1.76 14.12
C GLY A 162 48.03 -0.93 14.52
N ILE A 163 48.10 0.33 14.07
CA ILE A 163 49.21 1.25 14.28
C ILE A 163 48.86 2.29 15.35
N ASN A 164 49.77 2.54 16.29
CA ASN A 164 49.69 3.70 17.17
C ASN A 164 50.29 4.94 16.45
N VAL A 165 49.59 6.07 16.50
CA VAL A 165 50.05 7.33 15.87
C VAL A 165 51.40 7.81 16.39
N ASN A 166 51.72 7.56 17.67
CA ASN A 166 52.99 7.98 18.25
C ASN A 166 54.14 7.11 17.75
N ASP A 167 53.91 5.80 17.58
CA ASP A 167 54.90 4.89 17.01
C ASP A 167 55.20 5.28 15.55
N PHE A 168 54.17 5.70 14.80
CA PHE A 168 54.33 6.14 13.42
C PHE A 168 55.25 7.36 13.29
N LYS A 169 55.34 8.23 14.29
CA LYS A 169 56.25 9.39 14.27
C LYS A 169 57.73 9.02 14.35
N GLY A 170 58.05 7.76 14.60
CA GLY A 170 59.42 7.26 14.70
C GLY A 170 59.93 7.22 16.14
N ASP A 171 60.89 6.35 16.42
CA ASP A 171 61.53 6.14 17.72
C ASP A 171 63.03 6.51 17.71
N LYS A 172 63.62 6.69 16.53
CA LYS A 172 65.01 7.16 16.35
C LYS A 172 65.10 8.67 16.19
N ALA A 173 64.21 9.23 15.40
CA ALA A 173 64.00 10.66 15.26
C ALA A 173 62.49 10.92 15.17
N GLN A 174 62.01 12.00 15.80
CA GLN A 174 60.60 12.35 15.76
C GLN A 174 60.27 13.11 14.48
N MET A 175 59.32 12.60 13.70
CA MET A 175 58.73 13.31 12.57
C MET A 175 57.96 14.54 13.05
N THR A 176 58.10 15.65 12.33
CA THR A 176 57.13 16.76 12.42
C THR A 176 55.77 16.32 11.87
N GLN A 177 54.71 17.06 12.20
CA GLN A 177 53.38 16.81 11.66
C GLN A 177 53.38 16.87 10.12
N GLU A 178 54.11 17.83 9.53
CA GLU A 178 54.17 17.98 8.06
C GLU A 178 54.91 16.81 7.40
N GLU A 179 56.00 16.32 8.00
CA GLU A 179 56.72 15.14 7.50
C GLU A 179 55.84 13.89 7.57
N MET A 180 55.10 13.71 8.67
CA MET A 180 54.17 12.60 8.84
C MET A 180 53.08 12.62 7.76
N VAL A 181 52.50 13.78 7.48
CA VAL A 181 51.47 13.99 6.45
C VAL A 181 52.01 13.66 5.06
N ASP A 182 53.19 14.17 4.71
CA ASP A 182 53.83 13.91 3.41
C ASP A 182 54.19 12.42 3.23
N ILE A 183 54.68 11.76 4.29
CA ILE A 183 55.01 10.33 4.30
C ILE A 183 53.75 9.47 4.17
N LEU A 184 52.69 9.79 4.94
CA LEU A 184 51.40 9.10 4.89
C LEU A 184 50.80 9.19 3.48
N GLU A 185 50.72 10.41 2.92
CA GLU A 185 50.15 10.59 1.60
C GLU A 185 50.99 9.90 0.51
N ALA A 186 52.32 9.90 0.62
CA ALA A 186 53.20 9.16 -0.29
C ALA A 186 52.96 7.65 -0.24
N ALA A 187 52.77 7.07 0.96
CA ALA A 187 52.46 5.66 1.13
C ALA A 187 51.09 5.29 0.53
N GLN A 188 50.06 6.13 0.76
CA GLN A 188 48.73 5.94 0.15
C GLN A 188 48.79 6.03 -1.38
N GLN A 189 49.56 6.99 -1.91
CA GLN A 189 49.79 7.16 -3.34
C GLN A 189 50.49 5.94 -3.96
N MET A 190 51.50 5.39 -3.28
CA MET A 190 52.15 4.14 -3.70
C MET A 190 51.15 2.99 -3.72
N ALA A 191 50.28 2.86 -2.71
CA ALA A 191 49.32 1.76 -2.65
C ALA A 191 48.33 1.80 -3.83
N ILE A 192 47.93 3.01 -4.26
CA ILE A 192 47.13 3.19 -5.48
C ILE A 192 47.93 2.74 -6.72
N TRP A 193 49.18 3.18 -6.85
CA TRP A 193 50.06 2.81 -7.97
C TRP A 193 50.40 1.34 -8.07
N TYR A 194 50.38 0.61 -6.96
CA TYR A 194 50.57 -0.84 -6.95
C TYR A 194 49.56 -1.55 -7.86
N TYR A 195 48.32 -1.08 -7.89
CA TYR A 195 47.26 -1.70 -8.69
C TYR A 195 47.00 -1.01 -10.04
N THR A 196 47.27 0.30 -10.15
CA THR A 196 47.09 1.01 -11.43
C THR A 196 48.28 0.84 -12.37
N ASN A 197 49.49 0.57 -11.85
CA ASN A 197 50.65 0.14 -12.62
C ASN A 197 50.99 -1.31 -12.23
N PRO A 198 50.27 -2.33 -12.72
CA PRO A 198 50.35 -3.69 -12.18
C PRO A 198 51.68 -4.41 -12.42
N THR A 199 52.48 -3.95 -13.38
CA THR A 199 53.76 -4.57 -13.77
C THR A 199 54.75 -3.56 -14.31
N GLY A 200 56.05 -3.87 -14.23
CA GLY A 200 57.11 -3.16 -14.97
C GLY A 200 57.52 -1.83 -14.36
N ASP A 201 57.78 -0.85 -15.21
CA ASP A 201 58.14 0.51 -14.80
C ASP A 201 57.05 1.12 -13.92
N TYR A 202 57.46 1.88 -12.92
CA TYR A 202 56.59 2.59 -12.00
C TYR A 202 55.73 1.73 -11.04
N HIS A 203 55.62 0.40 -11.21
CA HIS A 203 55.03 -0.49 -10.21
C HIS A 203 55.86 -0.45 -8.92
N PRO A 204 55.33 -0.02 -7.77
CA PRO A 204 56.05 -0.09 -6.49
C PRO A 204 56.61 -1.48 -6.20
N SER A 205 57.86 -1.56 -5.72
CA SER A 205 58.57 -2.83 -5.51
C SER A 205 57.98 -3.63 -4.35
N GLY A 206 57.10 -4.57 -4.65
CA GLY A 206 56.58 -5.53 -3.67
C GLY A 206 55.57 -4.92 -2.69
N THR A 207 55.35 -5.60 -1.59
CA THR A 207 54.33 -5.24 -0.58
C THR A 207 54.89 -4.43 0.59
N ASN A 208 56.20 -4.17 0.62
CA ASN A 208 56.84 -3.35 1.64
C ASN A 208 57.12 -1.95 1.11
N GLU A 209 57.10 -0.96 2.00
CA GLU A 209 57.43 0.42 1.66
C GLU A 209 58.91 0.53 1.24
N SER A 210 59.24 1.49 0.36
CA SER A 210 60.61 1.69 -0.15
C SER A 210 61.01 3.16 -0.26
N LEU A 211 60.30 4.01 0.48
CA LEU A 211 60.40 5.45 0.46
C LEU A 211 61.75 5.93 0.96
N ARG A 212 62.27 6.95 0.27
CA ARG A 212 63.40 7.75 0.73
C ARG A 212 63.03 9.22 0.72
N VAL A 213 63.64 9.98 1.61
CA VAL A 213 63.46 11.43 1.74
C VAL A 213 64.81 12.14 1.78
N GLY A 214 64.89 13.32 1.16
CA GLY A 214 66.07 14.17 1.20
C GLY A 214 65.74 15.63 0.88
N ALA A 215 66.67 16.53 1.21
CA ALA A 215 66.48 17.97 1.00
C ALA A 215 66.58 18.38 -0.49
N THR A 216 67.18 17.55 -1.34
CA THR A 216 67.32 17.81 -2.77
C THR A 216 66.84 16.64 -3.60
N ASN A 217 66.60 16.87 -4.90
CA ASN A 217 66.19 15.81 -5.82
C ASN A 217 67.32 14.81 -6.14
N GLN A 218 68.57 15.04 -5.68
CA GLN A 218 69.70 14.16 -5.98
C GLN A 218 69.60 12.82 -5.23
N ASN A 219 69.79 11.70 -5.94
CA ASN A 219 69.61 10.35 -5.39
C ASN A 219 70.55 10.00 -4.23
N ASN A 220 71.74 10.57 -4.20
CA ASN A 220 72.74 10.40 -3.13
C ASN A 220 72.42 11.24 -1.88
N SER A 221 71.49 12.20 -1.96
CA SER A 221 71.08 13.07 -0.85
C SER A 221 69.85 12.55 -0.09
N LYS A 222 69.25 11.45 -0.54
CA LYS A 222 68.03 10.88 0.02
C LYS A 222 68.35 9.62 0.83
N SER A 223 67.80 9.55 2.04
CA SER A 223 67.93 8.40 2.94
C SER A 223 66.60 7.65 3.03
N PRO A 224 66.59 6.32 3.21
CA PRO A 224 65.37 5.58 3.53
C PRO A 224 64.63 6.21 4.70
N VAL A 225 63.31 6.36 4.57
CA VAL A 225 62.45 6.89 5.65
C VAL A 225 62.62 6.02 6.90
N VAL A 226 62.65 4.70 6.70
CA VAL A 226 62.96 3.73 7.75
C VAL A 226 64.24 4.07 8.52
N SER A 227 65.38 4.19 7.84
CA SER A 227 66.68 4.46 8.48
C SER A 227 66.77 5.85 9.13
N LYS A 228 65.93 6.80 8.71
CA LYS A 228 65.90 8.16 9.26
C LYS A 228 65.12 8.21 10.58
N TYR A 229 63.96 7.56 10.67
CA TYR A 229 63.04 7.75 11.79
C TYR A 229 62.87 6.53 12.71
N TYR A 230 63.26 5.32 12.28
CA TYR A 230 63.02 4.09 13.04
C TYR A 230 64.32 3.35 13.40
N ASN A 231 64.33 2.68 14.56
CA ASN A 231 65.41 1.78 14.98
C ASN A 231 65.27 0.35 14.40
N ASP A 232 64.04 -0.19 14.32
CA ASP A 232 63.75 -1.46 13.66
C ASP A 232 63.50 -1.22 12.17
N GLU A 233 64.42 -1.70 11.32
CA GLU A 233 64.29 -1.56 9.87
C GLU A 233 63.49 -2.68 9.19
N ILE A 234 63.05 -3.70 9.95
CA ILE A 234 62.28 -4.84 9.45
C ILE A 234 60.79 -4.60 9.68
N THR A 235 60.42 -4.25 10.92
CA THR A 235 59.02 -4.10 11.35
C THR A 235 58.79 -2.70 11.87
N TYR A 236 58.09 -1.86 11.10
CA TYR A 236 57.86 -0.47 11.47
C TYR A 236 56.53 0.03 10.89
N PRO A 237 55.88 1.02 11.56
CA PRO A 237 54.53 1.46 11.23
C PRO A 237 54.26 1.84 9.78
N LEU A 238 55.20 2.51 9.10
CA LEU A 238 55.03 2.87 7.68
C LEU A 238 54.95 1.64 6.77
N ASN A 239 55.75 0.62 7.06
CA ASN A 239 55.73 -0.66 6.35
C ASN A 239 54.41 -1.41 6.60
N GLU A 240 53.94 -1.42 7.85
CA GLU A 240 52.66 -2.03 8.22
C GLU A 240 51.49 -1.33 7.54
N LEU A 241 51.50 0.00 7.46
CA LEU A 241 50.46 0.77 6.78
C LEU A 241 50.38 0.42 5.30
N TYR A 242 51.53 0.42 4.61
CA TYR A 242 51.57 0.09 3.19
C TYR A 242 51.14 -1.37 2.95
N ARG A 243 51.63 -2.32 3.76
CA ARG A 243 51.17 -3.73 3.72
C ARG A 243 49.69 -3.87 3.98
N TYR A 244 49.14 -3.13 4.94
CA TYR A 244 47.72 -3.13 5.28
C TYR A 244 46.87 -2.73 4.07
N LEU A 245 47.19 -1.61 3.42
CA LEU A 245 46.43 -1.11 2.27
C LEU A 245 46.41 -2.12 1.12
N ILE A 246 47.55 -2.73 0.81
CA ILE A 246 47.65 -3.76 -0.23
C ILE A 246 46.90 -5.03 0.17
N THR A 247 47.25 -5.62 1.31
CA THR A 247 46.75 -6.93 1.73
C THR A 247 45.25 -6.90 2.02
N LYS A 248 44.74 -5.86 2.70
CA LYS A 248 43.30 -5.77 3.01
C LYS A 248 42.43 -5.49 1.80
N SER A 249 42.94 -4.76 0.81
CA SER A 249 42.22 -4.62 -0.46
C SER A 249 42.11 -5.96 -1.20
N GLU A 250 43.16 -6.77 -1.18
CA GLU A 250 43.18 -8.13 -1.75
C GLU A 250 42.18 -9.05 -1.04
N GLU A 251 42.25 -9.12 0.29
CA GLU A 251 41.34 -9.90 1.13
C GLU A 251 39.88 -9.49 0.91
N ALA A 252 39.59 -8.19 0.87
CA ALA A 252 38.24 -7.68 0.68
C ALA A 252 37.66 -8.13 -0.68
N VAL A 253 38.43 -7.97 -1.76
CA VAL A 253 37.99 -8.37 -3.11
C VAL A 253 37.82 -9.89 -3.21
N ASN A 254 38.72 -10.67 -2.61
CA ASN A 254 38.57 -12.12 -2.53
C ASN A 254 37.35 -12.54 -1.69
N GLY A 255 36.96 -11.72 -0.71
CA GLY A 255 35.73 -11.86 0.07
C GLY A 255 34.45 -11.37 -0.63
N GLY A 256 34.53 -10.95 -1.91
CA GLY A 256 33.38 -10.51 -2.70
C GLY A 256 33.14 -9.00 -2.75
N TYR A 257 34.08 -8.19 -2.23
CA TYR A 257 34.00 -6.73 -2.36
C TYR A 257 34.02 -6.30 -3.84
N THR A 258 33.09 -5.41 -4.17
CA THR A 258 33.05 -4.66 -5.42
C THR A 258 32.81 -3.17 -5.12
N TYR A 259 33.08 -2.31 -6.10
CA TYR A 259 32.73 -0.89 -5.99
C TYR A 259 31.24 -0.65 -5.67
N GLN A 260 30.33 -1.55 -6.11
CA GLN A 260 28.88 -1.46 -5.87
C GLN A 260 28.47 -1.93 -4.47
N THR A 261 29.01 -3.06 -4.01
CA THR A 261 28.63 -3.66 -2.72
C THR A 261 29.08 -2.83 -1.51
N SER A 262 29.90 -1.80 -1.71
CA SER A 262 30.35 -0.87 -0.67
C SER A 262 29.37 0.28 -0.41
N ALA A 263 28.51 0.60 -1.37
CA ALA A 263 27.60 1.73 -1.25
C ALA A 263 26.49 1.44 -0.22
N ALA A 264 26.36 2.32 0.77
CA ALA A 264 25.19 2.31 1.65
C ALA A 264 23.98 2.81 0.86
N THR A 265 22.93 1.99 0.81
CA THR A 265 21.63 2.34 0.21
C THR A 265 20.55 2.24 1.27
N ILE A 266 19.55 3.11 1.19
CA ILE A 266 18.38 3.09 2.07
C ILE A 266 17.16 3.41 1.21
N ASN A 267 16.14 2.57 1.27
CA ASN A 267 14.86 2.78 0.62
C ASN A 267 13.73 2.40 1.58
N PHE A 268 12.82 3.34 1.85
CA PHE A 268 11.66 3.11 2.71
C PHE A 268 10.37 3.27 1.90
N ASN A 269 9.83 2.14 1.42
CA ASN A 269 8.57 2.12 0.70
C ASN A 269 7.39 2.04 1.68
N LYS A 270 6.49 3.02 1.56
CA LYS A 270 5.35 3.28 2.45
C LYS A 270 4.10 3.71 1.69
N ASP A 271 4.11 3.56 0.37
CA ASP A 271 3.10 4.14 -0.51
C ASP A 271 1.76 3.44 -0.32
N ASN A 272 1.78 2.12 -0.19
CA ASN A 272 0.61 1.29 0.07
C ASN A 272 0.27 1.12 1.55
N ALA A 273 1.04 1.75 2.45
CA ALA A 273 0.84 1.60 3.88
C ALA A 273 -0.48 2.24 4.32
N THR A 274 -1.37 1.41 4.86
CA THR A 274 -2.65 1.77 5.49
C THR A 274 -2.77 1.04 6.84
N TYR A 275 -3.95 1.05 7.45
CA TYR A 275 -4.26 0.14 8.54
C TYR A 275 -5.48 -0.73 8.21
N VAL A 276 -5.51 -1.92 8.80
CA VAL A 276 -6.69 -2.78 8.86
C VAL A 276 -7.00 -3.14 10.30
N GLU A 277 -8.26 -3.49 10.55
CA GLU A 277 -8.72 -3.99 11.83
C GLU A 277 -8.75 -5.53 11.82
N GLU A 278 -7.91 -6.18 12.63
CA GLU A 278 -7.82 -7.64 12.75
C GLU A 278 -8.10 -8.05 14.21
N GLY A 279 -9.33 -8.50 14.49
CA GLY A 279 -9.76 -8.88 15.84
C GLY A 279 -9.64 -7.72 16.84
N SER A 280 -8.84 -7.91 17.88
CA SER A 280 -8.58 -6.91 18.93
C SER A 280 -7.43 -5.93 18.61
N ASN A 281 -6.86 -5.97 17.40
CA ASN A 281 -5.70 -5.15 17.03
C ASN A 281 -5.96 -4.30 15.77
N TYR A 282 -5.23 -3.20 15.66
CA TYR A 282 -4.90 -2.51 14.42
C TYR A 282 -3.61 -3.09 13.85
N LYS A 283 -3.55 -3.24 12.52
CA LYS A 283 -2.35 -3.68 11.80
C LYS A 283 -2.01 -2.66 10.72
N PHE A 284 -0.89 -1.96 10.90
CA PHE A 284 -0.40 -0.90 10.03
C PHE A 284 0.65 -1.45 9.05
N GLY A 285 0.48 -1.19 7.76
CA GLY A 285 1.37 -1.63 6.70
C GLY A 285 0.63 -1.87 5.37
N PRO A 286 1.27 -2.53 4.39
CA PRO A 286 2.66 -2.98 4.42
C PRO A 286 3.65 -1.81 4.37
N TYR A 287 4.75 -1.96 5.11
CA TYR A 287 5.96 -1.15 4.97
C TYR A 287 7.10 -2.03 4.45
N ASN A 288 8.04 -1.45 3.71
CA ASN A 288 9.24 -2.17 3.26
C ASN A 288 10.46 -1.27 3.42
N LEU A 289 11.41 -1.69 4.26
CA LEU A 289 12.70 -1.03 4.44
C LEU A 289 13.78 -1.90 3.82
N THR A 290 14.41 -1.41 2.76
CA THR A 290 15.55 -2.08 2.09
C THR A 290 16.81 -1.26 2.31
N TYR A 291 17.90 -1.90 2.69
CA TYR A 291 19.21 -1.24 2.80
C TYR A 291 20.39 -2.19 2.53
N THR A 292 21.52 -1.60 2.15
CA THR A 292 22.84 -2.25 2.07
C THR A 292 23.81 -1.58 3.03
N ASN A 293 24.68 -2.36 3.69
CA ASN A 293 25.68 -1.88 4.65
C ASN A 293 25.11 -0.88 5.66
N ASN A 294 24.22 -1.34 6.54
CA ASN A 294 23.45 -0.51 7.48
C ASN A 294 24.28 0.68 8.02
N PRO A 295 24.03 1.91 7.55
CA PRO A 295 24.85 3.06 7.89
C PRO A 295 24.49 3.69 9.25
N GLY A 296 23.86 2.92 10.15
CA GLY A 296 23.31 3.43 11.42
C GLY A 296 21.85 3.89 11.30
N ILE A 297 21.03 3.11 10.58
CA ILE A 297 19.60 3.39 10.46
C ILE A 297 18.92 3.32 11.83
N THR A 298 18.18 4.37 12.14
CA THR A 298 17.29 4.46 13.29
C THR A 298 15.85 4.45 12.79
N VAL A 299 15.02 3.59 13.38
CA VAL A 299 13.58 3.54 13.12
C VAL A 299 12.86 3.92 14.40
N ASN A 300 12.02 4.94 14.31
CA ASN A 300 11.20 5.44 15.40
C ASN A 300 9.72 5.24 15.07
N ILE A 301 8.95 4.78 16.06
CA ILE A 301 7.50 4.66 15.96
C ILE A 301 6.87 5.53 17.03
N GLU A 302 5.99 6.42 16.59
CA GLU A 302 5.29 7.38 17.43
C GLU A 302 3.79 7.24 17.23
N ALA A 303 3.03 7.56 18.27
CA ALA A 303 1.58 7.61 18.24
C ALA A 303 1.11 8.77 19.12
N ASP A 304 -0.17 9.13 19.04
CA ASP A 304 -0.79 10.13 19.93
C ASP A 304 -0.87 9.63 21.39
N VAL A 305 -0.69 8.33 21.59
CA VAL A 305 -0.65 7.65 22.89
C VAL A 305 0.68 6.92 23.06
N GLN A 306 1.12 6.73 24.30
CA GLN A 306 2.32 5.91 24.55
C GLN A 306 2.02 4.44 24.29
N LEU A 307 2.71 3.85 23.32
CA LEU A 307 2.54 2.45 22.94
C LEU A 307 3.26 1.48 23.89
N GLY A 308 4.37 1.89 24.53
CA GLY A 308 5.17 1.02 25.38
C GLY A 308 5.57 -0.29 24.68
N ASN A 309 5.45 -1.43 25.37
CA ASN A 309 5.72 -2.76 24.80
C ASN A 309 4.54 -3.34 24.00
N ASN A 310 3.48 -2.57 23.73
CA ASN A 310 2.26 -3.05 23.07
C ASN A 310 2.36 -3.04 21.54
N ILE A 311 3.56 -2.98 20.97
CA ILE A 311 3.78 -3.00 19.52
C ILE A 311 4.55 -4.25 19.11
N ARG A 312 4.02 -4.94 18.10
CA ARG A 312 4.65 -6.11 17.49
C ARG A 312 4.97 -5.81 16.04
N ILE A 313 6.13 -6.28 15.57
CA ILE A 313 6.55 -6.13 14.18
C ILE A 313 6.52 -7.49 13.51
N VAL A 314 5.57 -7.68 12.60
CA VAL A 314 5.25 -8.99 12.03
C VAL A 314 5.34 -8.98 10.51
N ASN A 315 5.52 -10.16 9.91
CA ASN A 315 5.36 -10.36 8.48
C ASN A 315 3.87 -10.45 8.08
N ALA A 316 3.59 -10.66 6.79
CA ALA A 316 2.23 -10.77 6.28
C ALA A 316 1.39 -11.88 6.96
N GLN A 317 2.03 -12.97 7.41
CA GLN A 317 1.40 -14.09 8.10
C GLN A 317 1.22 -13.87 9.62
N GLY A 318 1.61 -12.70 10.15
CA GLY A 318 1.51 -12.39 11.57
C GLY A 318 2.63 -12.99 12.44
N VAL A 319 3.68 -13.55 11.81
CA VAL A 319 4.86 -14.06 12.51
C VAL A 319 5.80 -12.90 12.81
N GLU A 320 6.27 -12.82 14.05
CA GLU A 320 7.11 -11.72 14.52
C GLU A 320 8.55 -11.85 14.01
N TYR A 321 9.13 -10.73 13.55
CA TYR A 321 10.54 -10.69 13.18
C TYR A 321 11.43 -10.80 14.43
N PRO A 322 12.61 -11.44 14.33
CA PRO A 322 13.53 -11.57 15.45
C PRO A 322 14.11 -10.21 15.87
N GLY A 323 14.42 -10.03 17.15
CA GLY A 323 15.01 -8.82 17.70
C GLY A 323 14.48 -8.47 19.09
N ASN A 324 15.27 -7.76 19.87
CA ASN A 324 14.92 -7.31 21.22
C ASN A 324 14.20 -5.96 21.18
N THR A 325 14.53 -5.10 20.21
CA THR A 325 13.92 -3.78 20.03
C THR A 325 13.07 -3.73 18.77
N VAL A 326 12.13 -2.78 18.69
CA VAL A 326 11.33 -2.52 17.48
C VAL A 326 12.25 -2.23 16.28
N SER A 327 13.27 -1.40 16.48
CA SER A 327 14.23 -1.05 15.43
C SER A 327 14.97 -2.29 14.93
N GLU A 328 15.45 -3.18 15.82
CA GLU A 328 16.09 -4.44 15.42
C GLU A 328 15.15 -5.34 14.61
N LYS A 329 13.90 -5.48 15.03
CA LYS A 329 12.91 -6.30 14.31
C LYS A 329 12.65 -5.77 12.89
N ILE A 330 12.55 -4.45 12.72
CA ILE A 330 12.37 -3.82 11.40
C ILE A 330 13.62 -3.97 10.54
N LEU A 331 14.81 -3.79 11.11
CA LEU A 331 16.07 -4.01 10.40
C LEU A 331 16.23 -5.47 9.96
N ASN A 332 15.83 -6.43 10.78
CA ASN A 332 15.85 -7.86 10.43
C ASN A 332 14.82 -8.25 9.34
N ALA A 333 13.85 -7.39 9.05
CA ALA A 333 12.94 -7.57 7.92
C ALA A 333 13.56 -7.16 6.57
N ASN A 334 14.75 -6.56 6.54
CA ASN A 334 15.42 -5.96 5.37
C ASN A 334 14.98 -6.53 4.00
N GLY A 335 14.28 -5.71 3.21
CA GLY A 335 13.80 -6.05 1.87
C GLY A 335 12.45 -6.79 1.83
N ALA A 336 11.92 -7.25 2.96
CA ALA A 336 10.60 -7.86 3.09
C ALA A 336 9.56 -6.89 3.68
N ASP A 337 8.29 -7.16 3.38
CA ASP A 337 7.18 -6.39 3.92
C ASP A 337 6.96 -6.70 5.40
N PHE A 338 6.82 -5.66 6.20
CA PHE A 338 6.50 -5.75 7.62
C PHE A 338 5.27 -4.92 7.98
N TYR A 339 4.67 -5.27 9.11
CA TYR A 339 3.48 -4.65 9.66
C TYR A 339 3.69 -4.37 11.14
N ALA A 340 3.20 -3.23 11.60
CA ALA A 340 3.13 -2.91 13.02
C ALA A 340 1.73 -3.26 13.55
N VAL A 341 1.67 -4.11 14.58
CA VAL A 341 0.41 -4.52 15.22
C VAL A 341 0.30 -3.82 16.57
N VAL A 342 -0.82 -3.13 16.78
CA VAL A 342 -1.11 -2.34 17.99
C VAL A 342 -2.51 -2.71 18.51
N PRO A 343 -2.69 -3.03 19.80
CA PRO A 343 -4.00 -3.33 20.37
C PRO A 343 -4.98 -2.17 20.25
N LYS A 344 -6.24 -2.44 19.91
CA LYS A 344 -7.30 -1.42 19.86
C LYS A 344 -7.57 -0.77 21.21
N SER A 345 -7.31 -1.48 22.31
CA SER A 345 -7.41 -0.96 23.69
C SER A 345 -6.47 0.22 23.98
N THR A 346 -5.48 0.47 23.13
CA THR A 346 -4.63 1.67 23.21
C THR A 346 -5.36 2.95 22.82
N ASN A 347 -6.49 2.84 22.10
CA ASN A 347 -7.25 3.97 21.54
C ASN A 347 -6.39 4.93 20.69
N VAL A 348 -5.41 4.37 19.97
CA VAL A 348 -4.53 5.13 19.07
C VAL A 348 -5.34 5.80 17.95
N LYS A 349 -5.13 7.10 17.73
CA LYS A 349 -5.76 7.89 16.67
C LYS A 349 -4.78 8.24 15.56
N THR A 350 -3.48 8.28 15.88
CA THR A 350 -2.42 8.55 14.90
C THR A 350 -1.29 7.55 15.08
N PHE A 351 -0.80 7.01 13.97
CA PHE A 351 0.35 6.11 13.95
C PHE A 351 1.40 6.67 12.99
N LYS A 352 2.60 6.92 13.49
CA LYS A 352 3.72 7.44 12.72
C LYS A 352 4.89 6.46 12.78
N ILE A 353 5.49 6.19 11.63
CA ILE A 353 6.78 5.52 11.53
C ILE A 353 7.75 6.44 10.80
N ALA A 354 8.93 6.66 11.37
CA ALA A 354 9.99 7.47 10.83
C ALA A 354 11.29 6.68 10.74
N VAL A 355 11.94 6.72 9.59
CA VAL A 355 13.23 6.10 9.32
C VAL A 355 14.25 7.20 9.06
N SER A 356 15.37 7.16 9.78
CA SER A 356 16.44 8.14 9.64
C SER A 356 17.82 7.49 9.68
N ALA A 357 18.81 8.10 9.04
CA ALA A 357 20.21 7.72 9.16
C ALA A 357 21.10 8.93 8.86
N ASN A 358 22.16 9.10 9.64
CA ASN A 358 23.21 10.08 9.38
C ASN A 358 24.54 9.35 9.21
N TYR A 359 25.16 9.47 8.04
CA TYR A 359 26.36 8.73 7.70
C TYR A 359 27.27 9.55 6.80
N GLN A 360 28.51 9.09 6.60
CA GLN A 360 29.44 9.70 5.68
C GLN A 360 29.54 8.87 4.41
N THR A 361 29.63 9.55 3.26
CA THR A 361 29.97 8.93 1.99
C THR A 361 31.33 9.43 1.52
N THR A 362 32.11 8.55 0.90
CA THR A 362 33.37 8.93 0.25
C THR A 362 33.12 9.12 -1.25
N ASP A 363 33.14 10.35 -1.72
CA ASP A 363 33.08 10.67 -3.15
C ASP A 363 34.46 10.46 -3.76
N ILE A 364 34.50 9.71 -4.85
CA ILE A 364 35.74 9.29 -5.53
C ILE A 364 35.61 9.78 -6.98
N THR A 365 36.13 10.98 -7.23
CA THR A 365 35.94 11.67 -8.51
C THR A 365 37.22 11.58 -9.35
N TYR A 366 37.14 10.91 -10.49
CA TYR A 366 38.21 10.92 -11.50
C TYR A 366 38.15 12.24 -12.25
N TRP A 367 39.21 13.05 -12.17
CA TRP A 367 39.45 14.21 -13.03
C TRP A 367 40.47 13.95 -14.14
N SER A 368 40.17 14.45 -15.34
CA SER A 368 41.06 14.45 -16.50
C SER A 368 40.97 15.75 -17.30
N THR A 369 41.86 15.89 -18.27
CA THR A 369 41.83 16.94 -19.28
C THR A 369 40.88 16.57 -20.43
N SER A 370 40.73 17.46 -21.41
CA SER A 370 40.00 17.14 -22.64
C SER A 370 40.55 15.89 -23.35
N ALA A 371 39.67 15.12 -23.99
CA ALA A 371 39.95 13.80 -24.55
C ALA A 371 41.18 13.76 -25.47
N ASN A 372 41.38 14.79 -26.29
CA ASN A 372 42.48 14.91 -27.25
C ASN A 372 43.89 15.03 -26.61
N ILE A 373 43.97 15.38 -25.33
CA ILE A 373 45.24 15.50 -24.61
C ILE A 373 45.31 14.66 -23.33
N ALA A 374 44.28 13.87 -23.04
CA ALA A 374 44.16 13.05 -21.83
C ALA A 374 45.34 12.10 -21.63
N GLN A 375 45.81 11.45 -22.70
CA GLN A 375 46.93 10.50 -22.63
C GLN A 375 48.29 11.15 -22.32
N ARG A 376 48.41 12.47 -22.45
CA ARG A 376 49.64 13.23 -22.16
C ARG A 376 49.60 13.94 -20.81
N ASN A 377 48.48 13.84 -20.09
CA ASN A 377 48.27 14.54 -18.83
C ASN A 377 47.88 13.56 -17.74
N GLN A 378 48.30 13.86 -16.52
CA GLN A 378 48.15 12.99 -15.38
C GLN A 378 46.66 12.73 -15.06
N PRO A 379 46.11 11.51 -15.20
CA PRO A 379 44.80 11.21 -14.64
C PRO A 379 44.87 11.28 -13.11
N VAL A 380 43.92 11.96 -12.47
CA VAL A 380 43.90 12.10 -11.01
C VAL A 380 42.54 11.70 -10.45
N VAL A 381 42.55 11.31 -9.18
CA VAL A 381 41.35 11.11 -8.38
C VAL A 381 41.36 12.05 -7.19
N ILE A 382 40.21 12.66 -6.95
CA ILE A 382 39.95 13.48 -5.77
C ILE A 382 39.03 12.68 -4.87
N VAL A 383 39.43 12.52 -3.62
CA VAL A 383 38.68 11.80 -2.59
C VAL A 383 38.14 12.81 -1.59
N GLN A 384 36.83 12.81 -1.39
CA GLN A 384 36.16 13.73 -0.46
C GLN A 384 35.16 12.96 0.40
N LYS A 385 35.18 13.17 1.71
CA LYS A 385 34.13 12.67 2.60
C LYS A 385 33.04 13.73 2.71
N ALA A 386 31.79 13.33 2.48
CA ALA A 386 30.63 14.19 2.59
C ALA A 386 29.62 13.59 3.59
N PRO A 387 29.04 14.40 4.49
CA PRO A 387 27.92 13.94 5.31
C PRO A 387 26.69 13.72 4.44
N LYS A 388 25.96 12.64 4.68
CA LYS A 388 24.70 12.30 4.04
C LYS A 388 23.67 11.93 5.09
N ALA A 389 22.47 12.48 4.93
CA ALA A 389 21.32 12.19 5.77
C ALA A 389 20.22 11.53 4.93
N PHE A 390 19.54 10.55 5.52
CA PHE A 390 18.28 10.00 5.03
C PHE A 390 17.23 10.26 6.10
N ASN A 391 16.08 10.81 5.71
CA ASN A 391 14.94 11.01 6.59
C ASN A 391 13.66 10.77 5.79
N ASP A 392 12.80 9.89 6.29
CA ASP A 392 11.54 9.59 5.65
C ASP A 392 10.51 9.11 6.68
N GLU A 393 9.22 9.43 6.47
CA GLU A 393 8.17 9.12 7.44
C GLU A 393 6.81 8.82 6.79
N LYS A 394 6.00 8.01 7.47
CA LYS A 394 4.58 7.81 7.17
C LYS A 394 3.76 8.12 8.41
N ILE A 395 2.70 8.90 8.24
CA ILE A 395 1.66 9.10 9.26
C ILE A 395 0.35 8.49 8.73
N ILE A 396 -0.29 7.68 9.56
CA ILE A 396 -1.60 7.07 9.31
C ILE A 396 -2.56 7.56 10.38
N GLN A 397 -3.73 8.03 9.97
CA GLN A 397 -4.81 8.47 10.84
C GLN A 397 -5.79 7.31 11.03
N VAL A 398 -5.97 6.87 12.27
CA VAL A 398 -6.97 5.87 12.65
C VAL A 398 -8.28 6.62 12.87
N ARG A 399 -9.27 6.34 12.02
CA ARG A 399 -10.62 6.92 12.16
C ARG A 399 -11.47 5.94 12.97
N GLU A 400 -12.06 6.42 14.06
CA GLU A 400 -13.24 5.76 14.62
C GLU A 400 -14.37 5.91 13.60
N ILE A 401 -14.84 4.79 13.04
CA ILE A 401 -16.08 4.78 12.27
C ILE A 401 -17.20 4.97 13.30
N PRO A 402 -18.00 6.04 13.23
CA PRO A 402 -19.14 6.21 14.13
C PRO A 402 -20.01 4.96 14.03
N LYS A 403 -20.33 4.34 15.17
CA LYS A 403 -21.27 3.23 15.18
C LYS A 403 -22.65 3.76 14.86
N GLU A 404 -23.39 3.02 14.05
CA GLU A 404 -24.76 3.39 13.65
C GLU A 404 -25.76 2.39 14.22
N PHE A 405 -26.90 2.89 14.69
CA PHE A 405 -28.05 2.10 15.10
C PHE A 405 -29.05 2.07 13.93
N ASP A 406 -29.70 0.94 13.68
CA ASP A 406 -30.55 0.73 12.50
C ASP A 406 -31.42 -0.52 12.69
N LEU A 407 -32.74 -0.30 12.86
CA LEU A 407 -33.73 -1.37 12.86
C LEU A 407 -34.67 -1.25 11.66
N ALA A 408 -34.90 -2.38 10.99
CA ALA A 408 -35.77 -2.45 9.82
C ALA A 408 -36.88 -3.49 9.98
N LEU A 409 -38.11 -3.15 9.58
CA LEU A 409 -39.31 -3.95 9.66
C LEU A 409 -39.75 -4.48 8.30
N ARG A 410 -40.13 -5.76 8.25
CA ARG A 410 -40.87 -6.37 7.13
C ARG A 410 -42.15 -7.02 7.65
N LYS A 411 -43.23 -6.92 6.90
CA LYS A 411 -44.53 -7.53 7.18
C LYS A 411 -44.92 -8.48 6.08
N PHE A 412 -45.38 -9.68 6.43
CA PHE A 412 -45.82 -10.67 5.44
C PHE A 412 -46.92 -11.59 5.98
N ILE A 413 -47.80 -12.05 5.09
CA ILE A 413 -48.86 -13.02 5.44
C ILE A 413 -48.25 -14.42 5.51
N THR A 414 -48.42 -15.10 6.65
CA THR A 414 -47.93 -16.47 6.89
C THR A 414 -49.04 -17.51 6.90
N GLY A 415 -50.30 -17.10 6.94
CA GLY A 415 -51.41 -18.04 6.83
C GLY A 415 -52.75 -17.36 6.62
N ILE A 416 -53.65 -18.07 5.94
CA ILE A 416 -55.06 -17.72 5.85
C ILE A 416 -55.86 -18.99 6.17
N ARG A 417 -56.86 -18.88 7.03
CA ARG A 417 -57.83 -19.96 7.27
C ARG A 417 -59.24 -19.41 7.20
N SER A 418 -60.18 -20.24 6.75
CA SER A 418 -61.60 -19.91 6.77
C SER A 418 -62.14 -19.78 8.20
N ALA A 419 -63.35 -19.20 8.32
CA ALA A 419 -64.08 -19.11 9.59
C ALA A 419 -64.28 -20.47 10.29
N THR A 420 -64.30 -21.57 9.53
CA THR A 420 -64.43 -22.94 10.06
C THR A 420 -63.09 -23.59 10.39
N GLY A 421 -61.97 -22.86 10.25
CA GLY A 421 -60.63 -23.32 10.59
C GLY A 421 -59.89 -24.07 9.48
N VAL A 422 -60.46 -24.16 8.27
CA VAL A 422 -59.79 -24.81 7.12
C VAL A 422 -58.72 -23.88 6.56
N ALA A 423 -57.45 -24.32 6.54
CA ALA A 423 -56.34 -23.58 5.97
C ALA A 423 -56.46 -23.42 4.45
N LYS A 424 -56.21 -22.20 3.96
CA LYS A 424 -56.11 -21.88 2.53
C LYS A 424 -54.64 -22.00 2.08
N GLN A 425 -54.42 -22.36 0.82
CA GLN A 425 -53.07 -22.42 0.26
C GLN A 425 -52.51 -21.00 0.10
N VAL A 426 -51.36 -20.75 0.70
CA VAL A 426 -50.63 -19.49 0.64
C VAL A 426 -49.17 -19.83 0.34
N GLU A 427 -48.64 -19.30 -0.77
CA GLU A 427 -47.21 -19.44 -1.07
C GLU A 427 -46.38 -18.69 -0.02
N SER A 428 -45.13 -19.09 0.18
CA SER A 428 -44.26 -18.39 1.14
C SER A 428 -44.05 -16.94 0.72
N ARG A 429 -44.22 -16.04 1.68
CA ARG A 429 -44.00 -14.59 1.54
C ARG A 429 -42.89 -14.12 2.48
N GLU A 430 -42.14 -15.05 3.05
CA GLU A 430 -41.03 -14.72 3.94
C GLU A 430 -39.95 -13.93 3.16
N PRO A 431 -39.42 -12.83 3.72
CA PRO A 431 -38.36 -12.05 3.08
C PRO A 431 -37.12 -12.90 2.80
N VAL A 432 -36.75 -12.97 1.52
CA VAL A 432 -35.56 -13.68 1.05
C VAL A 432 -34.38 -12.72 0.99
N ILE A 433 -33.33 -13.02 1.75
CA ILE A 433 -32.09 -12.24 1.80
C ILE A 433 -30.97 -13.09 1.19
N THR A 434 -30.29 -12.55 0.18
CA THR A 434 -29.20 -13.26 -0.50
C THR A 434 -27.86 -13.01 0.19
N ALA A 435 -26.88 -13.89 -0.04
CA ALA A 435 -25.51 -13.66 0.42
C ALA A 435 -24.93 -12.35 -0.14
N GLN A 436 -25.29 -11.99 -1.38
CA GLN A 436 -24.89 -10.73 -1.98
C GLN A 436 -25.49 -9.52 -1.24
N ALA A 437 -26.76 -9.58 -0.85
CA ALA A 437 -27.40 -8.51 -0.10
C ALA A 437 -26.72 -8.27 1.27
N LEU A 438 -26.28 -9.34 1.94
CA LEU A 438 -25.54 -9.24 3.20
C LEU A 438 -24.11 -8.71 3.00
N ASP A 439 -23.44 -9.09 1.90
CA ASP A 439 -22.14 -8.54 1.53
C ASP A 439 -22.24 -7.05 1.18
N ASP A 440 -23.26 -6.68 0.42
CA ASP A 440 -23.55 -5.30 0.06
C ASP A 440 -23.86 -4.47 1.32
N LEU A 441 -24.63 -5.00 2.28
CA LEU A 441 -24.89 -4.34 3.56
C LEU A 441 -23.59 -4.12 4.34
N ALA A 442 -22.75 -5.15 4.44
CA ALA A 442 -21.48 -5.06 5.16
C ALA A 442 -20.46 -4.10 4.53
N THR A 443 -20.58 -3.85 3.22
CA THR A 443 -19.65 -3.01 2.45
C THR A 443 -20.22 -1.65 2.06
N GLY A 444 -21.47 -1.34 2.45
CA GLY A 444 -22.17 -0.10 2.10
C GLY A 444 -22.48 0.02 0.60
N ARG A 445 -22.61 -1.10 -0.12
CA ARG A 445 -22.87 -1.17 -1.57
C ARG A 445 -24.33 -1.46 -1.91
N THR A 446 -25.23 -1.50 -0.93
CA THR A 446 -26.65 -1.81 -1.22
C THR A 446 -27.29 -0.70 -2.06
N GLU A 447 -28.31 -1.05 -2.84
CA GLU A 447 -29.11 -0.04 -3.57
C GLU A 447 -29.80 0.95 -2.62
N PHE A 448 -30.02 0.53 -1.36
CA PHE A 448 -30.60 1.33 -0.29
C PHE A 448 -29.56 1.97 0.64
N LYS A 449 -28.26 1.87 0.31
CA LYS A 449 -27.07 2.28 1.08
C LYS A 449 -26.90 1.59 2.44
N THR A 450 -27.92 1.64 3.29
CA THR A 450 -27.90 1.28 4.72
C THR A 450 -28.68 0.01 5.03
N THR A 451 -29.54 -0.43 4.10
CA THR A 451 -30.51 -1.52 4.33
C THR A 451 -30.26 -2.68 3.38
N ALA A 452 -30.35 -3.91 3.86
CA ALA A 452 -30.24 -5.08 2.99
C ALA A 452 -31.46 -5.23 2.09
N VAL A 453 -31.22 -5.74 0.87
CA VAL A 453 -32.29 -6.15 -0.03
C VAL A 453 -32.97 -7.40 0.54
N LYS A 454 -34.28 -7.30 0.80
CA LYS A 454 -35.16 -8.32 1.38
C LYS A 454 -36.32 -8.57 0.42
N THR A 455 -36.19 -9.58 -0.43
CA THR A 455 -37.15 -9.83 -1.52
C THR A 455 -38.36 -10.63 -1.03
N HIS A 456 -39.57 -10.08 -1.20
CA HIS A 456 -40.82 -10.81 -0.96
C HIS A 456 -41.99 -10.24 -1.77
N THR A 457 -42.93 -11.11 -2.13
CA THR A 457 -44.09 -10.74 -2.96
C THR A 457 -45.11 -9.93 -2.17
N LYS A 458 -45.68 -8.89 -2.79
CA LYS A 458 -46.81 -8.12 -2.25
C LYS A 458 -48.08 -8.29 -3.08
N ASN A 459 -48.16 -9.36 -3.88
CA ASN A 459 -49.37 -9.67 -4.65
C ASN A 459 -50.57 -9.86 -3.71
N PRO A 460 -51.70 -9.15 -3.91
CA PRO A 460 -52.84 -9.25 -3.02
C PRO A 460 -53.45 -10.64 -3.01
N LEU A 461 -53.61 -11.22 -1.81
CA LEU A 461 -54.25 -12.52 -1.62
C LEU A 461 -55.78 -12.37 -1.54
N THR A 462 -56.50 -13.28 -2.19
CA THR A 462 -57.97 -13.28 -2.18
C THR A 462 -58.49 -13.79 -0.83
N VAL A 463 -59.41 -13.05 -0.23
CA VAL A 463 -60.07 -13.41 1.03
C VAL A 463 -61.58 -13.28 0.95
N GLU A 464 -62.24 -13.98 1.86
CA GLU A 464 -63.69 -13.99 2.04
C GLU A 464 -64.04 -13.51 3.45
N THR A 465 -65.25 -13.00 3.61
CA THR A 465 -65.76 -12.61 4.93
C THR A 465 -65.69 -13.76 5.92
N GLY A 466 -65.10 -13.49 7.08
CA GLY A 466 -64.87 -14.46 8.15
C GLY A 466 -63.54 -15.21 8.07
N ASP A 467 -62.75 -15.04 7.01
CA ASP A 467 -61.38 -15.58 6.99
C ASP A 467 -60.56 -14.98 8.13
N ILE A 468 -59.66 -15.77 8.70
CA ILE A 468 -58.65 -15.34 9.67
C ILE A 468 -57.30 -15.34 8.98
N VAL A 469 -56.66 -14.19 8.96
CA VAL A 469 -55.36 -13.96 8.32
C VAL A 469 -54.30 -13.81 9.41
N THR A 470 -53.25 -14.62 9.33
CA THR A 470 -52.07 -14.54 10.20
C THR A 470 -50.98 -13.76 9.47
N TYR A 471 -50.58 -12.64 10.07
CA TYR A 471 -49.45 -11.84 9.63
C TYR A 471 -48.26 -12.08 10.54
N THR A 472 -47.06 -12.05 9.96
CA THR A 472 -45.79 -11.93 10.69
C THR A 472 -45.20 -10.56 10.41
N ILE A 473 -44.78 -9.86 11.46
CA ILE A 473 -43.99 -8.63 11.43
C ILE A 473 -42.61 -9.00 11.95
N ARG A 474 -41.58 -8.84 11.13
CA ARG A 474 -40.20 -9.18 11.44
C ARG A 474 -39.36 -7.92 11.54
N VAL A 475 -38.65 -7.74 12.64
CA VAL A 475 -37.70 -6.63 12.82
C VAL A 475 -36.28 -7.15 12.80
N TYR A 476 -35.43 -6.57 11.95
CA TYR A 476 -34.01 -6.84 11.79
C TYR A 476 -33.17 -5.73 12.44
N ASN A 477 -31.95 -6.03 12.87
CA ASN A 477 -30.96 -5.01 13.24
C ASN A 477 -29.81 -5.02 12.22
N GLU A 478 -29.78 -4.00 11.36
CA GLU A 478 -28.80 -3.83 10.28
C GLU A 478 -27.62 -2.94 10.69
N GLY A 479 -27.66 -2.41 11.92
CA GLY A 479 -26.70 -1.51 12.52
C GLY A 479 -25.48 -2.19 13.13
N ASP A 480 -24.57 -1.35 13.62
CA ASP A 480 -23.32 -1.71 14.31
C ASP A 480 -23.49 -1.74 15.85
N VAL A 481 -24.72 -1.54 16.34
CA VAL A 481 -25.07 -1.42 17.77
C VAL A 481 -26.22 -2.37 18.09
N ASP A 482 -26.09 -3.17 19.15
CA ASP A 482 -27.20 -4.00 19.64
C ASP A 482 -28.39 -3.10 20.07
N GLY A 483 -29.62 -3.58 19.94
CA GLY A 483 -30.79 -2.75 20.24
C GLY A 483 -31.99 -3.53 20.77
N TYR A 484 -33.05 -2.76 21.06
CA TYR A 484 -34.33 -3.25 21.54
C TYR A 484 -35.46 -2.59 20.75
N VAL A 485 -36.48 -3.38 20.42
CA VAL A 485 -37.76 -2.90 19.91
C VAL A 485 -38.69 -2.71 21.10
N ASP A 486 -38.97 -1.46 21.45
CA ASP A 486 -39.79 -1.14 22.61
C ASP A 486 -41.29 -1.21 22.27
N GLU A 487 -41.69 -0.88 21.03
CA GLU A 487 -43.08 -0.98 20.58
C GLU A 487 -43.18 -1.16 19.06
N VAL A 488 -44.06 -2.06 18.61
CA VAL A 488 -44.54 -2.16 17.22
C VAL A 488 -46.02 -1.82 17.20
N THR A 489 -46.44 -1.05 16.20
CA THR A 489 -47.85 -0.73 15.95
C THR A 489 -48.32 -1.35 14.63
N ASP A 490 -49.51 -1.91 14.64
CA ASP A 490 -50.20 -2.47 13.47
C ASP A 490 -51.56 -1.77 13.28
N TYR A 491 -51.74 -1.17 12.10
CA TYR A 491 -52.91 -0.40 11.72
C TYR A 491 -53.86 -1.26 10.89
N LEU A 492 -54.98 -1.62 11.51
CA LEU A 492 -56.02 -2.39 10.86
C LEU A 492 -56.84 -1.50 9.92
N PRO A 493 -57.03 -1.90 8.65
CA PRO A 493 -57.93 -1.23 7.74
C PRO A 493 -59.39 -1.49 8.11
N ALA A 494 -60.33 -0.83 7.41
CA ALA A 494 -61.75 -0.92 7.69
C ALA A 494 -62.27 -2.37 7.66
N GLY A 495 -61.77 -3.19 6.73
CA GLY A 495 -62.20 -4.57 6.52
C GLY A 495 -61.54 -5.63 7.42
N LEU A 496 -60.70 -5.25 8.38
CA LEU A 496 -60.04 -6.19 9.30
C LEU A 496 -60.30 -5.83 10.76
N GLU A 497 -60.41 -6.84 11.60
CA GLU A 497 -60.53 -6.72 13.05
C GLU A 497 -59.58 -7.70 13.74
N LEU A 498 -59.03 -7.35 14.90
CA LEU A 498 -58.23 -8.31 15.69
C LEU A 498 -59.06 -9.55 16.02
N THR A 499 -58.56 -10.74 15.71
CA THR A 499 -59.27 -11.99 15.99
C THR A 499 -59.46 -12.18 17.49
N GLU A 500 -60.73 -12.26 17.92
CA GLU A 500 -61.09 -12.50 19.32
C GLU A 500 -60.58 -13.86 19.80
N ASN A 501 -60.13 -13.92 21.05
CA ASN A 501 -59.65 -15.15 21.71
C ASN A 501 -58.52 -15.90 20.98
N SER A 502 -57.80 -15.24 20.07
CA SER A 502 -56.63 -15.84 19.42
C SER A 502 -55.50 -16.05 20.42
N ARG A 503 -55.00 -17.30 20.50
CA ARG A 503 -53.83 -17.65 21.29
C ARG A 503 -52.56 -16.93 20.81
N ILE A 504 -52.44 -16.73 19.49
CA ILE A 504 -51.32 -16.01 18.89
C ILE A 504 -51.35 -14.54 19.33
N ASN A 505 -52.51 -13.89 19.26
CA ASN A 505 -52.65 -12.49 19.66
C ASN A 505 -52.34 -12.29 21.16
N GLN A 506 -52.80 -13.20 22.01
CA GLN A 506 -52.51 -13.19 23.44
C GLN A 506 -51.02 -13.44 23.74
N ALA A 507 -50.38 -14.40 23.04
CA ALA A 507 -48.96 -14.69 23.19
C ALA A 507 -48.07 -13.50 22.78
N ASN A 508 -48.45 -12.81 21.71
CA ASN A 508 -47.77 -11.60 21.21
C ASN A 508 -48.22 -10.31 21.90
N ARG A 509 -49.10 -10.41 22.92
CA ARG A 509 -49.54 -9.31 23.79
C ARG A 509 -50.05 -8.07 23.04
N TRP A 510 -50.85 -8.28 21.99
CA TRP A 510 -51.46 -7.17 21.26
C TRP A 510 -52.51 -6.45 22.11
N LEU A 511 -52.32 -5.15 22.29
CA LEU A 511 -53.26 -4.23 22.90
C LEU A 511 -54.01 -3.49 21.79
N LYS A 512 -55.34 -3.56 21.81
CA LYS A 512 -56.20 -2.95 20.79
C LYS A 512 -56.77 -1.63 21.28
N ASP A 513 -56.60 -0.58 20.49
CA ASP A 513 -57.25 0.73 20.62
C ASP A 513 -57.90 1.10 19.29
N GLY A 514 -59.21 0.85 19.17
CA GLY A 514 -59.93 0.98 17.91
C GLY A 514 -59.33 0.11 16.80
N LYS A 515 -58.81 0.76 15.74
CA LYS A 515 -58.14 0.14 14.58
C LYS A 515 -56.61 0.13 14.70
N THR A 516 -56.07 0.45 15.86
CA THR A 516 -54.64 0.44 16.13
C THR A 516 -54.33 -0.67 17.12
N LEU A 517 -53.35 -1.52 16.79
CA LEU A 517 -52.84 -2.57 17.66
C LEU A 517 -51.42 -2.23 18.06
N LYS A 518 -51.08 -2.41 19.34
CA LYS A 518 -49.72 -2.17 19.86
C LYS A 518 -49.19 -3.41 20.56
N SER A 519 -47.92 -3.74 20.34
CA SER A 519 -47.23 -4.80 21.09
C SER A 519 -45.89 -4.32 21.62
N GLN A 520 -45.66 -4.63 22.90
CA GLN A 520 -44.41 -4.37 23.63
C GLN A 520 -43.76 -5.70 24.08
N PHE A 521 -44.05 -6.80 23.37
CA PHE A 521 -43.67 -8.15 23.77
C PHE A 521 -42.15 -8.35 23.87
N HIS A 522 -41.39 -7.83 22.90
CA HIS A 522 -39.94 -8.01 22.80
C HIS A 522 -39.09 -6.88 23.43
N THR A 523 -39.66 -6.04 24.31
CA THR A 523 -38.96 -4.92 24.99
C THR A 523 -37.67 -5.28 25.72
N LYS A 524 -37.47 -6.57 26.06
CA LYS A 524 -36.31 -7.10 26.78
C LYS A 524 -35.43 -8.01 25.93
N ASP A 525 -35.85 -8.35 24.72
CA ASP A 525 -35.12 -9.27 23.87
C ASP A 525 -34.06 -8.47 23.10
N LEU A 526 -32.79 -8.80 23.37
CA LEU A 526 -31.66 -8.11 22.77
C LEU A 526 -31.53 -8.53 21.30
N LEU A 527 -31.70 -7.56 20.40
CA LEU A 527 -31.52 -7.75 18.97
C LEU A 527 -30.09 -7.38 18.61
N LYS A 528 -29.27 -8.41 18.31
CA LYS A 528 -27.83 -8.25 18.05
C LYS A 528 -27.54 -7.44 16.79
N ALA A 529 -26.52 -6.60 16.86
CA ALA A 529 -25.97 -5.86 15.73
C ALA A 529 -25.60 -6.79 14.58
N PHE A 530 -25.61 -6.26 13.36
CA PHE A 530 -25.19 -6.99 12.18
C PHE A 530 -23.68 -7.29 12.23
N ASP A 531 -23.32 -8.57 12.17
CA ASP A 531 -21.91 -8.97 12.14
C ASP A 531 -21.38 -8.90 10.71
N LYS A 532 -20.65 -7.82 10.40
CA LYS A 532 -20.03 -7.58 9.08
C LYS A 532 -19.00 -8.64 8.68
N ASN A 533 -18.43 -9.40 9.63
CA ASN A 533 -17.44 -10.45 9.35
C ASN A 533 -18.13 -11.77 9.01
N THR A 534 -19.07 -12.20 9.84
CA THR A 534 -19.80 -13.47 9.64
C THR A 534 -21.00 -13.32 8.71
N LYS A 535 -21.38 -12.08 8.36
CA LYS A 535 -22.58 -11.72 7.59
C LYS A 535 -23.86 -12.21 8.28
N THR A 536 -23.88 -12.19 9.61
CA THR A 536 -25.04 -12.65 10.40
C THR A 536 -25.97 -11.49 10.70
N LEU A 537 -27.21 -11.58 10.21
CA LEU A 537 -28.29 -10.61 10.47
C LEU A 537 -29.32 -11.19 11.44
N SER A 538 -29.52 -10.51 12.57
CA SER A 538 -30.46 -10.95 13.61
C SER A 538 -31.85 -10.37 13.38
N TYR A 539 -32.88 -11.11 13.79
CA TYR A 539 -34.28 -10.64 13.74
C TYR A 539 -35.14 -11.18 14.89
N ILE A 540 -36.29 -10.54 15.12
CA ILE A 540 -37.40 -11.00 15.99
C ILE A 540 -38.73 -10.92 15.23
N ASP A 541 -39.68 -11.78 15.60
CA ASP A 541 -40.99 -11.92 14.94
C ASP A 541 -42.16 -11.65 15.89
N TYR A 542 -43.08 -10.80 15.45
CA TYR A 542 -44.41 -10.62 16.04
C TYR A 542 -45.44 -11.26 15.12
N GLN A 543 -46.34 -12.08 15.66
CA GLN A 543 -47.48 -12.59 14.89
C GLN A 543 -48.78 -11.94 15.34
N VAL A 544 -49.66 -11.66 14.38
CA VAL A 544 -51.01 -11.12 14.61
C VAL A 544 -52.01 -11.82 13.72
N GLU A 545 -53.14 -12.19 14.30
CA GLU A 545 -54.28 -12.77 13.60
C GLU A 545 -55.43 -11.78 13.53
N CYS A 546 -55.93 -11.54 12.32
CA CYS A 546 -57.04 -10.62 12.07
C CYS A 546 -58.16 -11.34 11.32
N THR A 547 -59.41 -11.10 11.71
CA THR A 547 -60.61 -11.57 11.03
C THR A 547 -61.00 -10.59 9.94
N VAL A 548 -61.29 -11.12 8.74
CA VAL A 548 -61.83 -10.39 7.60
C VAL A 548 -63.31 -10.12 7.83
N LEU A 549 -63.70 -8.84 7.79
CA LEU A 549 -65.07 -8.39 7.98
C LEU A 549 -65.90 -8.55 6.70
N ASP A 550 -67.08 -7.92 6.65
CA ASP A 550 -67.89 -7.89 5.44
C ASP A 550 -67.08 -7.27 4.29
N THR A 551 -66.84 -8.09 3.26
CA THR A 551 -66.05 -7.72 2.08
C THR A 551 -66.89 -7.04 1.00
N THR A 552 -68.21 -6.93 1.21
CA THR A 552 -69.13 -6.27 0.29
C THR A 552 -68.72 -4.82 0.06
N ASN A 553 -68.43 -4.46 -1.19
CA ASN A 553 -67.95 -3.14 -1.62
C ASN A 553 -66.59 -2.71 -1.04
N LEU A 554 -65.81 -3.60 -0.43
CA LEU A 554 -64.44 -3.30 -0.05
C LEU A 554 -63.51 -3.37 -1.26
N THR A 555 -62.46 -2.56 -1.24
CA THR A 555 -61.35 -2.63 -2.20
C THR A 555 -60.11 -3.21 -1.54
N THR A 556 -59.06 -3.46 -2.34
CA THR A 556 -57.73 -3.86 -1.81
C THR A 556 -57.22 -2.88 -0.75
N ARG A 557 -57.47 -1.57 -0.94
CA ARG A 557 -57.06 -0.54 0.01
C ARG A 557 -57.75 -0.74 1.37
N ASP A 558 -59.04 -1.06 1.36
CA ASP A 558 -59.82 -1.23 2.59
C ASP A 558 -59.51 -2.56 3.32
N LEU A 559 -58.60 -3.36 2.76
CA LEU A 559 -58.06 -4.61 3.32
C LEU A 559 -56.53 -4.63 3.39
N THR A 560 -55.86 -3.50 3.15
CA THR A 560 -54.40 -3.39 3.25
C THR A 560 -54.00 -3.06 4.69
N ASN A 561 -53.18 -3.93 5.28
CA ASN A 561 -52.75 -3.81 6.66
C ASN A 561 -51.31 -3.28 6.73
N VAL A 562 -51.08 -2.25 7.55
CA VAL A 562 -49.81 -1.50 7.63
C VAL A 562 -49.25 -1.63 9.05
N ALA A 563 -47.94 -1.81 9.19
CA ALA A 563 -47.26 -1.82 10.49
C ALA A 563 -46.02 -0.93 10.47
N GLU A 564 -45.66 -0.39 11.64
CA GLU A 564 -44.44 0.39 11.86
C GLU A 564 -43.82 0.10 13.24
N ILE A 565 -42.52 0.36 13.39
CA ILE A 565 -41.88 0.46 14.70
C ILE A 565 -42.23 1.82 15.31
N THR A 566 -42.86 1.84 16.49
CA THR A 566 -43.26 3.09 17.16
C THR A 566 -42.37 3.49 18.32
N ALA A 567 -41.56 2.58 18.85
CA ALA A 567 -40.54 2.88 19.83
C ALA A 567 -39.38 1.89 19.77
N GLN A 568 -38.16 2.40 19.90
CA GLN A 568 -36.93 1.61 19.87
C GLN A 568 -35.81 2.33 20.60
N ARG A 569 -34.78 1.58 20.98
CA ARG A 569 -33.58 2.13 21.63
C ARG A 569 -32.33 1.27 21.39
N PRO A 570 -31.15 1.90 21.21
CA PRO A 570 -29.89 1.17 21.25
C PRO A 570 -29.57 0.68 22.67
N VAL A 571 -28.70 -0.31 22.78
CA VAL A 571 -28.10 -0.72 24.07
C VAL A 571 -27.22 0.43 24.62
N ASP A 572 -27.03 0.46 25.93
CA ASP A 572 -26.18 1.42 26.65
C ASP A 572 -26.60 2.90 26.60
N ASN A 573 -27.85 3.21 26.23
CA ASN A 573 -28.39 4.59 26.19
C ASN A 573 -27.52 5.55 25.36
N GLN A 574 -26.77 5.02 24.38
CA GLN A 574 -26.01 5.86 23.45
C GLN A 574 -27.01 6.79 22.76
N GLN A 575 -26.71 8.10 22.70
CA GLN A 575 -27.54 9.08 21.97
C GLN A 575 -27.34 8.94 20.46
N ILE A 576 -27.52 7.72 19.95
CA ILE A 576 -27.43 7.37 18.55
C ILE A 576 -28.86 7.10 18.11
N ARG A 577 -29.32 7.87 17.13
CA ARG A 577 -30.61 7.62 16.49
C ARG A 577 -30.44 6.54 15.45
N ASP A 578 -31.55 5.89 15.15
CA ASP A 578 -31.65 5.11 13.93
C ASP A 578 -31.23 5.97 12.73
N ARG A 579 -30.39 5.43 11.86
CA ARG A 579 -29.68 6.22 10.85
C ARG A 579 -30.56 6.63 9.68
N ASP A 580 -31.64 5.90 9.43
CA ASP A 580 -32.49 6.08 8.26
C ASP A 580 -33.99 5.86 8.49
N SER A 581 -34.40 5.67 9.74
CA SER A 581 -35.81 5.65 10.15
C SER A 581 -36.13 6.55 11.36
N VAL A 582 -37.37 7.05 11.44
CA VAL A 582 -37.91 7.79 12.59
C VAL A 582 -39.16 7.11 13.13
N PRO A 583 -39.11 6.50 14.33
CA PRO A 583 -40.27 5.79 14.88
C PRO A 583 -41.51 6.66 15.02
N ASN A 584 -42.68 6.06 14.76
CA ASN A 584 -43.99 6.70 14.91
C ASN A 584 -44.15 7.97 14.06
N ASN A 585 -43.74 7.91 12.78
CA ASN A 585 -43.82 9.03 11.85
C ASN A 585 -44.81 8.83 10.68
N LEU A 586 -45.47 7.67 10.53
CA LEU A 586 -46.46 7.52 9.47
C LEU A 586 -47.67 8.43 9.71
N THR A 587 -48.02 9.18 8.68
CA THR A 587 -49.23 10.02 8.70
C THR A 587 -50.48 9.17 8.48
N ARG A 588 -51.63 9.73 8.88
CA ARG A 588 -52.94 9.07 8.66
C ARG A 588 -53.20 8.73 7.19
N ASP A 589 -52.74 9.57 6.27
CA ASP A 589 -52.87 9.33 4.83
C ASP A 589 -51.98 8.19 4.37
N GLN A 590 -50.70 8.14 4.81
CA GLN A 590 -49.80 7.03 4.50
C GLN A 590 -50.32 5.69 5.04
N ILE A 591 -50.95 5.68 6.22
CA ILE A 591 -51.57 4.49 6.79
C ILE A 591 -52.78 4.02 5.94
N THR A 592 -53.59 4.96 5.44
CA THR A 592 -54.86 4.64 4.74
C THR A 592 -54.65 4.40 3.24
N ASN A 593 -53.70 5.09 2.64
CA ASN A 593 -53.35 5.07 1.21
C ASN A 593 -51.86 4.71 1.05
N TYR A 594 -51.47 3.57 1.64
CA TYR A 594 -50.07 3.17 1.67
C TYR A 594 -49.49 3.04 0.25
N ASN A 595 -48.38 3.73 0.00
CA ASN A 595 -47.68 3.65 -1.26
C ASN A 595 -46.59 2.58 -1.15
N PRO A 596 -46.68 1.49 -1.93
CA PRO A 596 -45.81 0.34 -1.75
C PRO A 596 -44.36 0.56 -2.18
N GLY A 597 -44.03 1.65 -2.89
CA GLY A 597 -42.66 2.05 -3.22
C GLY A 597 -41.73 0.89 -3.57
N THR A 598 -40.74 0.65 -2.70
CA THR A 598 -39.76 -0.44 -2.80
C THR A 598 -39.95 -1.54 -1.77
N SER A 599 -41.16 -1.70 -1.22
CA SER A 599 -41.44 -2.67 -0.17
C SER A 599 -41.11 -4.10 -0.60
N GLU A 600 -41.28 -4.47 -1.88
CA GLU A 600 -40.89 -5.81 -2.35
C GLU A 600 -39.39 -6.11 -2.22
N LYS A 601 -38.56 -5.11 -1.94
CA LYS A 601 -37.10 -5.20 -1.89
C LYS A 601 -36.47 -4.77 -0.57
N GLY A 602 -37.19 -4.16 0.37
CA GLY A 602 -36.65 -3.93 1.71
C GLY A 602 -37.04 -2.65 2.43
N LYS A 603 -37.70 -1.69 1.77
CA LYS A 603 -38.16 -0.43 2.40
C LYS A 603 -39.58 -0.05 2.02
N GLY A 604 -40.38 0.33 3.02
CA GLY A 604 -41.64 1.04 2.89
C GLY A 604 -41.43 2.51 2.54
N TYR A 605 -42.04 3.41 3.31
CA TYR A 605 -41.70 4.83 3.25
C TYR A 605 -40.29 5.06 3.84
N GLU A 606 -40.04 4.45 4.99
CA GLU A 606 -38.73 4.20 5.58
C GLU A 606 -38.56 2.67 5.70
N ASP A 607 -37.54 2.18 6.38
CA ASP A 607 -37.38 0.74 6.56
C ASP A 607 -37.95 0.20 7.87
N ASP A 608 -38.42 1.05 8.77
CA ASP A 608 -39.15 0.67 9.98
C ASP A 608 -40.66 0.45 9.76
N ASP A 609 -41.15 0.56 8.51
CA ASP A 609 -42.54 0.33 8.13
C ASP A 609 -42.75 -0.62 6.94
N ASP A 610 -43.89 -1.32 6.92
CA ASP A 610 -44.28 -2.19 5.81
C ASP A 610 -45.80 -2.49 5.78
N TYR A 611 -46.27 -3.02 4.66
CA TYR A 611 -47.70 -3.33 4.44
C TYR A 611 -47.93 -4.74 3.91
N GLU A 612 -49.16 -5.27 4.04
CA GLU A 612 -49.62 -6.45 3.32
C GLU A 612 -51.04 -6.27 2.76
N PRO A 613 -51.24 -6.41 1.43
CA PRO A 613 -52.55 -6.25 0.83
C PRO A 613 -53.31 -7.57 0.71
N LEU A 614 -54.62 -7.49 0.95
CA LEU A 614 -55.59 -8.52 0.59
C LEU A 614 -56.58 -7.94 -0.41
N LYS A 615 -57.34 -8.80 -1.10
CA LYS A 615 -58.43 -8.39 -2.00
C LYS A 615 -59.68 -9.24 -1.76
N PRO A 616 -60.89 -8.67 -1.91
CA PRO A 616 -62.12 -9.43 -1.75
C PRO A 616 -62.28 -10.47 -2.86
N ASN A 617 -62.96 -11.57 -2.55
CA ASN A 617 -63.45 -12.53 -3.55
C ASN A 617 -64.69 -11.97 -4.26
N ASN A 618 -64.50 -11.04 -5.20
CA ASN A 618 -65.60 -10.52 -6.00
C ASN A 618 -66.06 -11.60 -6.99
N LYS A 619 -67.32 -12.05 -6.87
CA LYS A 619 -67.94 -12.88 -7.91
C LYS A 619 -68.11 -12.03 -9.16
N GLU A 620 -67.43 -12.38 -10.23
CA GLU A 620 -67.60 -11.73 -11.53
C GLU A 620 -68.99 -12.06 -12.09
N PHE A 621 -69.70 -11.04 -12.59
CA PHE A 621 -71.01 -11.17 -13.23
C PHE A 621 -70.86 -10.75 -14.70
N ASP A 622 -70.89 -11.73 -15.63
CA ASP A 622 -70.79 -11.48 -17.08
C ASP A 622 -72.19 -11.41 -17.72
N LEU A 623 -72.47 -10.29 -18.41
CA LEU A 623 -73.69 -10.07 -19.17
C LEU A 623 -73.35 -9.97 -20.66
N ALA A 624 -73.90 -10.90 -21.46
CA ALA A 624 -73.80 -10.84 -22.91
C ALA A 624 -75.10 -10.34 -23.54
N LEU A 625 -75.07 -9.15 -24.16
CA LEU A 625 -76.18 -8.64 -24.98
C LEU A 625 -76.09 -9.20 -26.41
N ARG A 626 -77.19 -9.75 -26.91
CA ARG A 626 -77.33 -10.13 -28.33
C ARG A 626 -78.55 -9.45 -28.93
N LYS A 627 -78.35 -8.80 -30.08
CA LYS A 627 -79.42 -8.21 -30.88
C LYS A 627 -79.61 -9.05 -32.13
N PHE A 628 -80.83 -9.48 -32.40
CA PHE A 628 -81.19 -10.22 -33.61
C PHE A 628 -82.53 -9.76 -34.15
N ILE A 629 -82.77 -10.04 -35.44
CA ILE A 629 -83.99 -9.65 -36.14
C ILE A 629 -85.04 -10.72 -35.90
N THR A 630 -86.18 -10.35 -35.32
CA THR A 630 -87.34 -11.25 -35.13
C THR A 630 -88.40 -11.11 -36.21
N GLY A 631 -88.31 -10.08 -37.06
CA GLY A 631 -89.20 -9.90 -38.21
C GLY A 631 -88.83 -8.70 -39.08
N ILE A 632 -89.24 -8.74 -40.35
CA ILE A 632 -89.09 -7.64 -41.30
C ILE A 632 -90.47 -7.38 -41.93
N ARG A 633 -90.84 -6.10 -42.09
CA ARG A 633 -92.08 -5.70 -42.78
C ARG A 633 -91.76 -4.89 -44.03
N ALA A 634 -92.55 -5.06 -45.07
CA ALA A 634 -92.56 -4.15 -46.20
C ALA A 634 -93.15 -2.78 -45.79
N ALA A 635 -92.88 -1.72 -46.55
CA ALA A 635 -93.46 -0.40 -46.31
C ALA A 635 -94.99 -0.41 -46.33
N THR A 636 -95.60 -1.38 -47.00
CA THR A 636 -97.05 -1.65 -47.04
C THR A 636 -97.59 -2.39 -45.81
N GLY A 637 -96.75 -2.67 -44.81
CA GLY A 637 -97.12 -3.35 -43.56
C GLY A 637 -97.11 -4.88 -43.60
N THR A 638 -96.94 -5.50 -44.77
CA THR A 638 -96.91 -6.96 -44.95
C THR A 638 -95.62 -7.57 -44.37
N ALA A 639 -95.75 -8.63 -43.55
CA ALA A 639 -94.60 -9.35 -43.00
C ALA A 639 -93.83 -10.11 -44.09
N LYS A 640 -92.50 -9.98 -44.12
CA LYS A 640 -91.62 -10.78 -44.98
C LYS A 640 -91.19 -12.03 -44.21
N LYS A 641 -91.24 -13.19 -44.86
CA LYS A 641 -90.70 -14.44 -44.30
C LYS A 641 -89.16 -14.33 -44.29
N VAL A 642 -88.57 -14.38 -43.09
CA VAL A 642 -87.12 -14.40 -42.89
C VAL A 642 -86.75 -15.61 -42.03
N ALA A 643 -85.56 -16.16 -42.24
CA ALA A 643 -85.02 -17.20 -41.37
C ALA A 643 -84.82 -16.65 -39.95
N SER A 644 -84.99 -17.52 -38.94
CA SER A 644 -84.74 -17.13 -37.55
C SER A 644 -83.28 -16.76 -37.39
N ARG A 645 -83.02 -15.62 -36.74
CA ARG A 645 -81.66 -15.20 -36.35
C ARG A 645 -81.46 -15.28 -34.85
N GLU A 646 -82.38 -15.96 -34.15
CA GLU A 646 -82.25 -16.21 -32.72
C GLU A 646 -80.97 -17.00 -32.46
N PRO A 647 -80.11 -16.55 -31.52
CA PRO A 647 -78.87 -17.24 -31.24
C PRO A 647 -79.14 -18.63 -30.67
N VAL A 648 -78.60 -19.67 -31.32
CA VAL A 648 -78.68 -21.04 -30.84
C VAL A 648 -77.48 -21.33 -29.95
N ILE A 649 -77.74 -21.90 -28.76
CA ILE A 649 -76.70 -22.37 -27.85
C ILE A 649 -76.59 -23.88 -28.04
N THR A 650 -75.41 -24.37 -28.44
CA THR A 650 -75.16 -25.81 -28.59
C THR A 650 -74.68 -26.41 -27.27
N ALA A 651 -74.89 -27.73 -27.09
CA ALA A 651 -74.36 -28.45 -25.93
C ALA A 651 -72.83 -28.37 -25.86
N GLN A 652 -72.15 -28.41 -27.02
CA GLN A 652 -70.70 -28.24 -27.09
C GLN A 652 -70.27 -26.84 -26.61
N ALA A 653 -70.98 -25.78 -26.99
CA ALA A 653 -70.66 -24.42 -26.55
C ALA A 653 -70.85 -24.22 -25.04
N LEU A 654 -71.73 -25.01 -24.39
CA LEU A 654 -71.88 -25.04 -22.94
C LEU A 654 -70.74 -25.83 -22.26
N ASP A 655 -70.32 -26.95 -22.85
CA ASP A 655 -69.19 -27.75 -22.36
C ASP A 655 -67.86 -26.99 -22.49
N ASP A 656 -67.63 -26.32 -23.61
CA ASP A 656 -66.44 -25.51 -23.84
C ASP A 656 -66.39 -24.30 -22.89
N LEU A 657 -67.55 -23.70 -22.55
CA LEU A 657 -67.65 -22.64 -21.54
C LEU A 657 -67.34 -23.16 -20.13
N ALA A 658 -67.89 -24.32 -19.75
CA ALA A 658 -67.66 -24.94 -18.46
C ALA A 658 -66.19 -25.40 -18.27
N THR A 659 -65.50 -25.72 -19.37
CA THR A 659 -64.14 -26.26 -19.36
C THR A 659 -63.08 -25.26 -19.82
N GLY A 660 -63.46 -24.02 -20.15
CA GLY A 660 -62.54 -22.93 -20.53
C GLY A 660 -61.82 -23.12 -21.87
N ARG A 661 -62.38 -23.92 -22.79
CA ARG A 661 -61.77 -24.30 -24.08
C ARG A 661 -62.12 -23.37 -25.25
N THR A 662 -62.93 -22.34 -25.04
CA THR A 662 -63.28 -21.35 -26.07
C THR A 662 -62.24 -20.23 -26.19
N GLU A 663 -62.09 -19.70 -27.41
CA GLU A 663 -61.38 -18.43 -27.68
C GLU A 663 -62.03 -17.20 -26.99
N PHE A 664 -63.30 -17.32 -26.60
CA PHE A 664 -64.04 -16.38 -25.76
C PHE A 664 -64.26 -17.01 -24.37
N LYS A 665 -63.28 -16.86 -23.49
CA LYS A 665 -63.18 -17.56 -22.19
C LYS A 665 -64.39 -17.40 -21.24
N THR A 666 -65.33 -16.51 -21.54
CA THR A 666 -66.52 -16.24 -20.71
C THR A 666 -67.84 -16.31 -21.48
N THR A 667 -67.85 -16.66 -22.77
CA THR A 667 -69.07 -16.63 -23.59
C THR A 667 -69.23 -17.91 -24.43
N ALA A 668 -70.39 -18.58 -24.31
CA ALA A 668 -70.75 -19.70 -25.19
C ALA A 668 -70.84 -19.21 -26.66
N VAL A 669 -70.13 -19.89 -27.56
CA VAL A 669 -70.14 -19.57 -29.00
C VAL A 669 -71.55 -19.83 -29.56
N LYS A 670 -72.16 -18.77 -30.12
CA LYS A 670 -73.48 -18.80 -30.73
C LYS A 670 -73.32 -18.67 -32.24
N THR A 671 -73.79 -19.65 -33.00
CA THR A 671 -73.77 -19.58 -34.47
C THR A 671 -75.07 -18.95 -34.98
N HIS A 672 -74.97 -18.11 -36.01
CA HIS A 672 -76.11 -17.70 -36.81
C HIS A 672 -76.19 -18.61 -38.04
N THR A 673 -77.38 -19.06 -38.40
CA THR A 673 -77.65 -19.64 -39.72
C THR A 673 -78.17 -18.58 -40.68
#